data_AF-A0AAX0ZAR7-F1
#
_entry.id   AF-A0AAX0ZAR7-F1
#
_cell.length_a   1.000
_cell.length_b   1.000
_cell.length_c   1.000
_cell.angle_alpha   90.00
_cell.angle_beta   90.00
_cell.angle_gamma   90.00
#
_symmetry.space_group_name_H-M   'P 1'
#
loop_
_entity.id
_entity.type
_entity.pdbx_description
1 polymer ?
#
loop_
_entity_poly.entity_id
_entity_poly.type
_entity_poly.pdbx_seq_one_letter_code
_entity_poly.pdbx_strand_id
1 'polypeptide(L)'
;MKQGKWTKIALTAVLSLGTLTAFSTPLSAHTTEKSTSSDGGHYSGIPFDSSVVNEDRLVKALKKQGKIKKNANEAETQKALKNYLKKKEESAMKQSASTLTEEPEFLKEYKQEVHNKLAKKKKLKKHKGKEGNQVKPVKKEKYKGDVRNDKVLVLLVDFKDYKHNSIKKEETDMYYDKFDQQHYQDMLFGKNGYIGPDGKRKVSMKQYYEKQSGGSYTVSGTVAGWYTAKHEAAYYGGNVPDDSGSDGRPRELVKEALEAAAKDPNVDLGEYDQWDRYDIDGDGVYNEPDGIIDHLMVVHAGVGEEAGGGQLGADAIWSHRWSLGDVFEIPDTESEVGQGGKLGALDYTIEPEDGAAGVFTHEFGHDLGLPDEYDTQYTGNGEPVSYWSIMSSGSWAGKVPGTEPTGFSPYAKEMLQNLHGGNWLSGQTIDGKTLKKSKTVLIDEAATKGTNHDAVRVDLPDKEIVVTTPAQGKYSYFSGTGDNLNATMTTTGIDLSKGSKAELTFKAWYDIEEDYDYAYVEVRETGTDQWKTIAGNITNDRNEAGANEGNGIDGKSDGWVDASFDLSAYAGKKIDLQFRYTTDAGYSLPGLFVDDLNVKADGTNVWSDDAEDTSTFTFNGFSKSNGKQYAAQYYLLEWRSYADVDKGLKHIKRGASLMSYNNGLVVWLVDQSYSDNWVGKHPGNGFLGVVDADQQVLKWSDGSIAATGFQVHDAAFSLNPSTKLNIDYTATTGLTLQDRYIRPARTFSDKKNYVNPNNPDAGRDVPNYGLSFKVVGQSKDRSVGKVLISKSN
;
A
#
# COMPACT_ATOMS: atom_id res chain seq x y z
N MET A 1 -52.43 13.29 38.22
CA MET A 1 -53.82 13.01 37.79
C MET A 1 -53.74 12.40 36.41
N LYS A 2 -53.92 11.06 36.32
CA LYS A 2 -55.07 10.35 35.70
C LYS A 2 -55.13 10.52 34.17
N GLN A 3 -55.37 9.53 33.32
CA GLN A 3 -55.39 8.05 33.30
C GLN A 3 -56.07 7.67 31.97
N GLY A 4 -55.80 6.47 31.43
CA GLY A 4 -56.64 5.78 30.41
C GLY A 4 -55.87 5.45 29.13
N LYS A 5 -55.37 4.24 28.80
CA LYS A 5 -55.76 2.82 28.91
C LYS A 5 -56.82 2.29 27.90
N TRP A 6 -56.33 1.38 27.02
CA TRP A 6 -56.94 0.13 26.46
C TRP A 6 -57.84 0.31 25.20
N THR A 7 -57.86 -0.56 24.17
CA THR A 7 -57.86 -2.05 24.16
C THR A 7 -57.57 -2.63 22.75
N LYS A 8 -57.03 -3.85 22.68
CA LYS A 8 -56.90 -4.74 21.50
C LYS A 8 -58.23 -5.37 21.07
N ILE A 9 -58.39 -5.70 19.79
CA ILE A 9 -59.24 -6.82 19.31
C ILE A 9 -58.48 -7.60 18.24
N ALA A 10 -58.42 -8.92 18.44
CA ALA A 10 -57.91 -9.93 17.52
C ALA A 10 -59.05 -10.50 16.66
N LEU A 11 -58.73 -11.01 15.47
CA LEU A 11 -59.61 -11.92 14.74
C LEU A 11 -58.83 -13.16 14.30
N THR A 12 -59.29 -14.30 14.79
CA THR A 12 -58.82 -15.66 14.52
C THR A 12 -59.69 -16.27 13.43
N ALA A 13 -59.10 -17.03 12.50
CA ALA A 13 -59.82 -18.00 11.67
C ALA A 13 -59.18 -19.38 11.86
N VAL A 14 -60.04 -20.40 11.91
CA VAL A 14 -59.83 -21.76 12.43
C VAL A 14 -60.01 -22.79 11.30
N LEU A 15 -59.55 -24.02 11.57
CA LEU A 15 -59.83 -25.33 10.92
C LEU A 15 -58.82 -25.77 9.83
N SER A 16 -58.32 -27.01 9.78
CA SER A 16 -58.79 -28.27 10.38
C SER A 16 -57.72 -29.37 10.45
N LEU A 17 -57.95 -30.26 11.40
CA LEU A 17 -57.34 -31.56 11.74
C LEU A 17 -56.93 -32.53 10.61
N GLY A 18 -55.89 -33.32 10.92
CA GLY A 18 -55.68 -34.68 10.40
C GLY A 18 -54.58 -35.43 11.19
N THR A 19 -55.01 -36.28 12.13
CA THR A 19 -54.19 -37.13 13.04
C THR A 19 -53.68 -38.42 12.39
N LEU A 20 -52.45 -38.86 12.71
CA LEU A 20 -52.17 -40.26 13.13
C LEU A 20 -50.74 -40.44 13.71
N THR A 21 -50.73 -40.90 14.97
CA THR A 21 -49.68 -41.55 15.78
C THR A 21 -49.06 -42.78 15.10
N ALA A 22 -47.89 -43.35 15.42
CA ALA A 22 -46.75 -43.12 16.33
C ALA A 22 -45.68 -44.20 15.97
N PHE A 23 -44.39 -43.99 16.28
CA PHE A 23 -43.46 -44.94 16.94
C PHE A 23 -42.02 -44.39 17.00
N SER A 24 -41.55 -44.12 18.24
CA SER A 24 -40.19 -44.22 18.84
C SER A 24 -38.98 -44.57 17.94
N THR A 25 -37.74 -44.04 18.07
CA THR A 25 -36.92 -43.41 19.16
C THR A 25 -35.58 -42.91 18.53
N PRO A 26 -34.64 -42.23 19.25
CA PRO A 26 -34.02 -40.98 18.81
C PRO A 26 -32.61 -41.12 18.21
N LEU A 27 -32.24 -40.16 17.35
CA LEU A 27 -30.86 -39.69 17.23
C LEU A 27 -30.88 -38.16 17.33
N SER A 28 -30.28 -37.64 18.40
CA SER A 28 -30.03 -36.21 18.58
C SER A 28 -29.04 -35.73 17.53
N ALA A 29 -29.50 -34.91 16.59
CA ALA A 29 -28.67 -33.94 15.89
C ALA A 29 -29.16 -32.56 16.33
N HIS A 30 -28.34 -31.82 17.07
CA HIS A 30 -28.53 -30.38 17.25
C HIS A 30 -28.21 -29.72 15.91
N THR A 31 -29.25 -29.50 15.09
CA THR A 31 -29.23 -28.50 14.04
C THR A 31 -29.49 -27.15 14.71
N THR A 32 -28.45 -26.33 14.82
CA THR A 32 -28.59 -24.90 15.05
C THR A 32 -29.25 -24.29 13.83
N GLU A 33 -30.50 -23.86 13.97
CA GLU A 33 -31.21 -23.08 12.97
C GLU A 33 -30.46 -21.75 12.75
N LYS A 34 -29.97 -21.53 11.52
CA LYS A 34 -29.55 -20.21 11.05
C LYS A 34 -30.78 -19.30 11.10
N SER A 35 -30.79 -18.32 12.00
CA SER A 35 -31.78 -17.25 11.97
C SER A 35 -31.51 -16.37 10.76
N THR A 36 -32.36 -16.46 9.75
CA THR A 36 -32.44 -15.47 8.68
C THR A 36 -33.19 -14.25 9.22
N SER A 37 -32.47 -13.32 9.85
CA SER A 37 -32.94 -11.95 10.04
C SER A 37 -32.43 -11.10 8.88
N SER A 38 -33.30 -10.83 7.93
CA SER A 38 -33.12 -9.79 6.92
C SER A 38 -33.32 -8.43 7.58
N ASP A 39 -32.28 -7.90 8.23
CA ASP A 39 -32.19 -6.46 8.49
C ASP A 39 -31.38 -5.83 7.35
N GLY A 40 -32.03 -4.92 6.63
CA GLY A 40 -31.46 -4.16 5.51
C GLY A 40 -30.51 -3.07 5.99
N GLY A 41 -29.49 -3.43 6.76
CA GLY A 41 -28.35 -2.56 7.07
C GLY A 41 -27.36 -2.57 5.91
N HIS A 42 -26.96 -1.39 5.46
CA HIS A 42 -25.85 -1.23 4.51
C HIS A 42 -24.57 -1.84 5.14
N TYR A 43 -24.09 -2.95 4.59
CA TYR A 43 -22.83 -3.59 5.00
C TYR A 43 -21.67 -2.77 4.43
N SER A 44 -20.79 -2.25 5.29
CA SER A 44 -19.58 -1.50 4.90
C SER A 44 -18.31 -2.33 5.14
N GLY A 45 -18.26 -3.56 4.61
CA GLY A 45 -17.14 -4.47 4.84
C GLY A 45 -15.91 -4.10 4.02
N ILE A 46 -14.81 -3.75 4.70
CA ILE A 46 -13.43 -3.59 4.20
C ILE A 46 -12.56 -3.60 5.48
N PRO A 47 -11.37 -4.25 5.59
CA PRO A 47 -10.41 -4.69 4.57
C PRO A 47 -9.79 -6.11 4.77
N PHE A 48 -8.87 -6.44 3.87
CA PHE A 48 -7.86 -7.51 3.94
C PHE A 48 -6.49 -6.84 3.75
N ASP A 49 -5.61 -6.91 4.75
CA ASP A 49 -4.20 -6.54 4.60
C ASP A 49 -3.36 -7.82 4.56
N SER A 50 -2.47 -7.92 3.59
CA SER A 50 -1.73 -9.15 3.39
C SER A 50 -0.27 -9.11 3.84
N SER A 51 0.21 -7.97 4.34
CA SER A 51 1.51 -7.82 5.01
C SER A 51 1.55 -8.57 6.34
N VAL A 52 0.41 -8.57 7.01
CA VAL A 52 0.18 -9.17 8.32
C VAL A 52 -0.09 -10.67 8.25
N VAL A 53 -0.14 -11.26 7.05
CA VAL A 53 -0.36 -12.71 6.90
C VAL A 53 0.81 -13.49 7.47
N ASN A 54 0.53 -14.24 8.53
CA ASN A 54 1.43 -15.27 9.01
C ASN A 54 1.18 -16.57 8.21
N GLU A 55 1.84 -16.70 7.06
CA GLU A 55 1.62 -17.81 6.11
C GLU A 55 1.69 -19.20 6.78
N ASP A 56 2.70 -19.45 7.63
CA ASP A 56 2.88 -20.74 8.32
C ASP A 56 1.69 -21.05 9.24
N ARG A 57 1.19 -20.04 9.97
CA ARG A 57 0.05 -20.17 10.89
C ARG A 57 -1.26 -20.31 10.13
N LEU A 58 -1.48 -19.47 9.13
CA LEU A 58 -2.67 -19.52 8.28
C LEU A 58 -2.76 -20.86 7.56
N VAL A 59 -1.67 -21.37 6.97
CA VAL A 59 -1.63 -22.71 6.36
C VAL A 59 -1.99 -23.79 7.38
N LYS A 60 -1.44 -23.74 8.60
CA LYS A 60 -1.77 -24.70 9.67
C LYS A 60 -3.25 -24.63 10.04
N ALA A 61 -3.81 -23.43 10.16
CA ALA A 61 -5.23 -23.21 10.44
C ALA A 61 -6.13 -23.73 9.31
N LEU A 62 -5.85 -23.37 8.06
CA LEU A 62 -6.58 -23.83 6.88
C LEU A 62 -6.53 -25.36 6.71
N LYS A 63 -5.39 -26.01 7.04
CA LYS A 63 -5.30 -27.48 7.09
C LYS A 63 -6.14 -28.09 8.21
N LYS A 64 -6.20 -27.45 9.39
CA LYS A 64 -7.04 -27.88 10.51
C LYS A 64 -8.53 -27.74 10.18
N GLN A 65 -8.91 -26.66 9.50
CA GLN A 65 -10.27 -26.39 9.01
C GLN A 65 -10.66 -27.27 7.81
N GLY A 66 -9.72 -27.99 7.19
CA GLY A 66 -9.97 -28.81 6.00
C GLY A 66 -10.06 -28.02 4.69
N LYS A 67 -9.78 -26.71 4.71
CA LYS A 67 -9.69 -25.83 3.53
C LYS A 67 -8.44 -26.14 2.68
N ILE A 68 -7.37 -26.64 3.30
CA ILE A 68 -6.20 -27.23 2.63
C ILE A 68 -6.11 -28.71 3.00
N LYS A 69 -5.80 -29.59 2.04
CA LYS A 69 -5.60 -31.03 2.32
C LYS A 69 -4.45 -31.21 3.32
N LYS A 70 -4.64 -32.06 4.33
CA LYS A 70 -3.62 -32.33 5.36
C LYS A 70 -2.28 -32.79 4.77
N ASN A 71 -2.33 -33.57 3.69
CA ASN A 71 -1.17 -34.12 2.98
C ASN A 71 -0.82 -33.37 1.68
N ALA A 72 -1.32 -32.15 1.48
CA ALA A 72 -0.92 -31.32 0.35
C ALA A 72 0.60 -31.12 0.35
N ASN A 73 1.24 -31.29 -0.81
CA ASN A 73 2.64 -30.91 -1.01
C ASN A 73 2.81 -29.38 -1.02
N GLU A 74 4.03 -28.86 -1.16
CA GLU A 74 4.26 -27.40 -1.10
C GLU A 74 3.56 -26.66 -2.23
N ALA A 75 3.70 -27.13 -3.47
CA ALA A 75 3.07 -26.47 -4.62
C ALA A 75 1.54 -26.44 -4.48
N GLU A 76 0.93 -27.53 -3.98
CA GLU A 76 -0.50 -27.58 -3.67
C GLU A 76 -0.87 -26.65 -2.50
N THR A 77 -0.04 -26.57 -1.47
CA THR A 77 -0.25 -25.72 -0.28
C THR A 77 -0.20 -24.25 -0.67
N GLN A 78 0.86 -23.83 -1.38
CA GLN A 78 1.05 -22.46 -1.86
C GLN A 78 -0.05 -22.06 -2.83
N LYS A 79 -0.43 -22.95 -3.76
CA LYS A 79 -1.56 -22.70 -4.66
C LYS A 79 -2.87 -22.51 -3.89
N ALA A 80 -3.12 -23.31 -2.86
CA ALA A 80 -4.33 -23.20 -2.06
C ALA A 80 -4.35 -21.95 -1.18
N LEU A 81 -3.21 -21.60 -0.55
CA LEU A 81 -3.02 -20.37 0.22
C LEU A 81 -3.26 -19.15 -0.68
N LYS A 82 -2.59 -19.09 -1.83
CA LYS A 82 -2.78 -18.02 -2.82
C LYS A 82 -4.22 -17.89 -3.28
N ASN A 83 -4.89 -19.01 -3.57
CA ASN A 83 -6.30 -18.98 -3.95
C ASN A 83 -7.22 -18.50 -2.80
N TYR A 84 -6.86 -18.77 -1.55
CA TYR A 84 -7.60 -18.30 -0.38
C TYR A 84 -7.43 -16.78 -0.23
N LEU A 85 -6.18 -16.30 -0.22
CA LEU A 85 -5.84 -14.88 -0.10
C LEU A 85 -6.42 -14.06 -1.26
N LYS A 86 -6.28 -14.54 -2.50
CA LYS A 86 -6.86 -13.89 -3.68
C LYS A 86 -8.38 -13.74 -3.59
N LYS A 87 -9.09 -14.74 -3.04
CA LYS A 87 -10.55 -14.65 -2.87
C LYS A 87 -10.95 -13.62 -1.82
N LYS A 88 -10.21 -13.58 -0.71
CA LYS A 88 -10.38 -12.57 0.35
C LYS A 88 -10.20 -11.16 -0.21
N GLU A 89 -9.14 -10.96 -0.99
CA GLU A 89 -8.88 -9.71 -1.69
C GLU A 89 -9.98 -9.37 -2.71
N GLU A 90 -10.33 -10.30 -3.61
CA GLU A 90 -11.40 -10.09 -4.60
C GLU A 90 -12.74 -9.74 -3.93
N SER A 91 -13.00 -10.26 -2.73
CA SER A 91 -14.16 -9.88 -1.94
C SER A 91 -14.03 -8.47 -1.38
N ALA A 92 -12.88 -8.14 -0.78
CA ALA A 92 -12.62 -6.82 -0.21
C ALA A 92 -12.77 -5.72 -1.27
N MET A 93 -12.22 -5.93 -2.48
CA MET A 93 -12.33 -4.98 -3.60
C MET A 93 -13.78 -4.79 -4.09
N LYS A 94 -14.59 -5.86 -4.09
CA LYS A 94 -16.00 -5.75 -4.49
C LYS A 94 -16.83 -4.98 -3.47
N GLN A 95 -16.53 -5.14 -2.18
CA GLN A 95 -17.25 -4.44 -1.13
C GLN A 95 -16.84 -2.97 -1.03
N SER A 96 -15.54 -2.67 -1.25
CA SER A 96 -15.05 -1.30 -1.32
C SER A 96 -15.72 -0.50 -2.43
N ALA A 97 -15.84 -1.07 -3.63
CA ALA A 97 -16.55 -0.44 -4.75
C ALA A 97 -18.04 -0.17 -4.45
N SER A 98 -18.68 -1.02 -3.64
CA SER A 98 -20.12 -0.89 -3.31
C SER A 98 -20.42 0.08 -2.14
N THR A 99 -19.40 0.59 -1.44
CA THR A 99 -19.55 1.38 -0.21
C THR A 99 -18.82 2.72 -0.24
N LEU A 100 -18.43 3.18 -1.42
CA LEU A 100 -17.83 4.50 -1.63
C LEU A 100 -18.80 5.60 -1.17
N THR A 101 -18.63 6.08 0.06
CA THR A 101 -18.96 7.46 0.42
C THR A 101 -17.90 8.35 -0.22
N GLU A 102 -18.28 9.52 -0.75
CA GLU A 102 -17.30 10.49 -1.25
C GLU A 102 -16.27 10.79 -0.14
N GLU A 103 -14.99 10.57 -0.42
CA GLU A 103 -13.94 10.96 0.52
C GLU A 103 -13.96 12.48 0.72
N PRO A 104 -13.73 12.97 1.96
CA PRO A 104 -13.63 14.40 2.23
C PRO A 104 -12.60 15.11 1.33
N GLU A 105 -12.91 16.33 0.90
CA GLU A 105 -12.08 17.11 -0.04
C GLU A 105 -10.64 17.30 0.47
N PHE A 106 -10.45 17.58 1.77
CA PHE A 106 -9.13 17.74 2.37
C PHE A 106 -8.25 16.47 2.27
N LEU A 107 -8.86 15.26 2.30
CA LEU A 107 -8.10 14.01 2.11
C LEU A 107 -7.56 13.89 0.68
N LYS A 108 -8.36 14.33 -0.30
CA LYS A 108 -7.98 14.32 -1.72
C LYS A 108 -6.82 15.28 -1.94
N GLU A 109 -6.91 16.49 -1.38
CA GLU A 109 -5.85 17.49 -1.42
C GLU A 109 -4.56 16.99 -0.75
N TYR A 110 -4.66 16.38 0.44
CA TYR A 110 -3.52 15.79 1.13
C TYR A 110 -2.83 14.69 0.32
N LYS A 111 -3.58 13.74 -0.24
CA LYS A 111 -3.03 12.66 -1.09
C LYS A 111 -2.28 13.26 -2.29
N GLN A 112 -2.83 14.28 -2.92
CA GLN A 112 -2.19 15.00 -4.02
C GLN A 112 -0.92 15.72 -3.56
N GLU A 113 -0.93 16.36 -2.40
CA GLU A 113 0.24 17.05 -1.86
C GLU A 113 1.38 16.09 -1.54
N VAL A 114 1.06 14.94 -0.95
CA VAL A 114 2.01 13.84 -0.70
C VAL A 114 2.57 13.32 -2.02
N HIS A 115 1.73 13.04 -3.01
CA HIS A 115 2.16 12.65 -4.35
C HIS A 115 3.13 13.67 -4.96
N ASN A 116 2.77 14.96 -4.91
CA ASN A 116 3.60 16.06 -5.41
C ASN A 116 4.94 16.20 -4.66
N LYS A 117 4.95 15.97 -3.34
CA LYS A 117 6.17 16.00 -2.49
C LYS A 117 7.11 14.84 -2.85
N LEU A 118 6.57 13.67 -3.19
CA LEU A 118 7.32 12.45 -3.52
C LEU A 118 7.75 12.38 -5.00
N ALA A 119 6.96 12.92 -5.93
CA ALA A 119 7.27 12.96 -7.35
C ALA A 119 8.47 13.89 -7.68
N LYS A 120 8.76 14.87 -6.81
CA LYS A 120 9.92 15.74 -6.95
C LYS A 120 11.21 14.92 -6.83
N LYS A 121 12.04 14.92 -7.89
CA LYS A 121 13.39 14.32 -7.91
C LYS A 121 14.33 15.00 -6.91
N LYS A 122 14.20 14.67 -5.62
CA LYS A 122 15.06 15.16 -4.54
C LYS A 122 16.33 14.31 -4.47
N LYS A 123 17.47 14.99 -4.40
CA LYS A 123 18.74 14.33 -4.08
C LYS A 123 18.76 13.97 -2.59
N LEU A 124 19.49 12.92 -2.23
CA LEU A 124 19.73 12.59 -0.83
C LEU A 124 20.40 13.77 -0.13
N LYS A 125 19.99 14.02 1.12
CA LYS A 125 20.61 15.02 2.00
C LYS A 125 22.09 14.69 2.14
N LYS A 126 22.95 15.60 1.65
CA LYS A 126 24.39 15.35 1.52
C LYS A 126 25.04 15.16 2.88
N HIS A 127 25.62 13.98 3.10
CA HIS A 127 26.47 13.70 4.27
C HIS A 127 27.95 13.84 3.92
N LYS A 128 28.77 14.29 4.86
CA LYS A 128 30.24 14.43 4.69
C LYS A 128 30.94 13.11 5.02
N GLY A 129 30.63 12.05 4.26
CA GLY A 129 31.34 10.77 4.35
C GLY A 129 32.82 10.91 3.98
N LYS A 130 33.68 10.05 4.55
CA LYS A 130 35.13 10.10 4.32
C LYS A 130 35.56 9.18 3.18
N GLU A 131 36.43 9.68 2.31
CA GLU A 131 37.25 8.83 1.43
C GLU A 131 38.50 8.39 2.22
N GLY A 132 38.61 7.10 2.56
CA GLY A 132 39.73 6.57 3.35
C GLY A 132 40.22 5.19 2.87
N ASN A 133 41.51 4.90 3.05
CA ASN A 133 42.10 3.62 2.66
C ASN A 133 41.75 2.47 3.62
N GLN A 134 41.64 2.73 4.93
CA GLN A 134 41.17 1.74 5.92
C GLN A 134 39.68 1.94 6.22
N VAL A 135 38.91 0.85 6.17
CA VAL A 135 37.50 0.83 6.55
C VAL A 135 37.41 0.59 8.06
N LYS A 136 37.02 1.62 8.81
CA LYS A 136 36.85 1.56 10.27
C LYS A 136 35.40 1.17 10.60
N PRO A 137 35.15 0.58 11.79
CA PRO A 137 33.80 0.41 12.31
C PRO A 137 32.98 1.69 12.30
N VAL A 138 31.66 1.55 12.25
CA VAL A 138 30.71 2.66 12.27
C VAL A 138 30.97 3.53 13.49
N LYS A 139 31.02 4.84 13.26
CA LYS A 139 31.11 5.82 14.33
C LYS A 139 29.75 6.49 14.45
N LYS A 140 29.00 6.16 15.50
CA LYS A 140 27.69 6.76 15.75
C LYS A 140 27.78 8.28 15.83
N GLU A 141 26.81 8.95 15.24
CA GLU A 141 26.58 10.37 15.44
C GLU A 141 25.34 10.61 16.29
N LYS A 142 25.35 11.70 17.04
CA LYS A 142 24.18 12.14 17.81
C LYS A 142 23.43 13.16 16.97
N TYR A 143 22.14 12.91 16.77
CA TYR A 143 21.24 13.90 16.23
C TYR A 143 21.13 15.10 17.19
N LYS A 144 21.02 16.30 16.62
CA LYS A 144 20.99 17.58 17.34
C LYS A 144 19.90 18.53 16.83
N GLY A 145 19.12 18.10 15.85
CA GLY A 145 17.99 18.88 15.37
C GLY A 145 16.75 18.63 16.23
N ASP A 146 15.63 19.18 15.78
CA ASP A 146 14.34 19.03 16.45
C ASP A 146 13.84 17.59 16.34
N VAL A 147 13.17 17.13 17.40
CA VAL A 147 12.60 15.79 17.51
C VAL A 147 11.09 15.93 17.42
N ARG A 148 10.50 15.36 16.37
CA ARG A 148 9.04 15.23 16.27
C ARG A 148 8.59 14.10 17.20
N ASN A 149 7.57 14.35 18.01
CA ASN A 149 6.97 13.37 18.91
C ASN A 149 5.47 13.32 18.68
N ASP A 150 5.01 12.23 18.05
CA ASP A 150 3.60 12.03 17.80
C ASP A 150 2.97 11.25 18.95
N LYS A 151 1.73 11.60 19.29
CA LYS A 151 0.93 10.88 20.27
C LYS A 151 0.04 9.88 19.55
N VAL A 152 0.00 8.66 20.08
CA VAL A 152 -0.76 7.54 19.51
C VAL A 152 -1.75 7.06 20.54
N LEU A 153 -3.05 7.12 20.21
CA LEU A 153 -4.11 6.58 21.03
C LEU A 153 -4.24 5.09 20.76
N VAL A 154 -4.22 4.27 21.81
CA VAL A 154 -4.38 2.82 21.70
C VAL A 154 -5.58 2.38 22.53
N LEU A 155 -6.60 1.83 21.88
CA LEU A 155 -7.85 1.38 22.51
C LEU A 155 -7.93 -0.15 22.49
N LEU A 156 -8.03 -0.77 23.66
CA LEU A 156 -8.23 -2.21 23.79
C LEU A 156 -9.73 -2.53 23.86
N VAL A 157 -10.20 -3.50 23.06
CA VAL A 157 -11.63 -3.83 22.94
C VAL A 157 -11.87 -5.34 22.95
N ASP A 158 -12.75 -5.81 23.82
CA ASP A 158 -13.22 -7.20 23.83
C ASP A 158 -14.71 -7.32 23.50
N PHE A 159 -15.16 -8.55 23.28
CA PHE A 159 -16.52 -8.82 22.79
C PHE A 159 -17.42 -9.33 23.91
N LYS A 160 -18.73 -9.39 23.67
CA LYS A 160 -19.67 -9.99 24.63
C LYS A 160 -19.40 -11.47 24.90
N ASP A 161 -19.07 -12.21 23.85
CA ASP A 161 -18.89 -13.66 23.82
C ASP A 161 -17.42 -14.09 23.92
N TYR A 162 -16.49 -13.20 23.59
CA TYR A 162 -15.04 -13.47 23.64
C TYR A 162 -14.29 -12.36 24.38
N LYS A 163 -13.73 -12.70 25.54
CA LYS A 163 -12.97 -11.79 26.41
C LYS A 163 -11.48 -11.86 26.12
N HIS A 164 -10.77 -10.75 26.33
CA HIS A 164 -9.31 -10.75 26.36
C HIS A 164 -8.78 -11.77 27.38
N ASN A 165 -7.55 -12.22 27.23
CA ASN A 165 -6.92 -13.35 27.93
C ASN A 165 -7.55 -14.73 27.65
N SER A 166 -8.32 -14.88 26.56
CA SER A 166 -8.91 -16.16 26.17
C SER A 166 -8.10 -16.93 25.11
N ILE A 167 -7.03 -16.33 24.59
CA ILE A 167 -6.10 -16.96 23.64
C ILE A 167 -5.40 -18.14 24.32
N LYS A 168 -5.31 -19.28 23.63
CA LYS A 168 -4.57 -20.45 24.10
C LYS A 168 -3.15 -20.46 23.54
N LYS A 169 -2.22 -21.04 24.30
CA LYS A 169 -0.79 -21.11 23.94
C LYS A 169 -0.53 -21.79 22.59
N GLU A 170 -1.34 -22.76 22.19
CA GLU A 170 -1.21 -23.42 20.90
C GLU A 170 -1.69 -22.57 19.71
N GLU A 171 -2.47 -21.52 19.96
CA GLU A 171 -3.08 -20.67 18.94
C GLU A 171 -2.10 -19.65 18.39
N THR A 172 -1.18 -19.14 19.22
CA THR A 172 -0.21 -18.11 18.83
C THR A 172 1.22 -18.42 19.23
N ASP A 173 2.20 -17.85 18.53
CA ASP A 173 3.60 -17.80 18.98
C ASP A 173 3.85 -16.62 19.94
N MET A 174 2.99 -15.61 19.91
CA MET A 174 3.03 -14.38 20.73
C MET A 174 2.29 -14.52 22.06
N TYR A 175 2.35 -15.71 22.67
CA TYR A 175 1.55 -16.02 23.85
C TYR A 175 2.13 -15.40 25.14
N TYR A 176 1.25 -14.77 25.92
CA TYR A 176 1.51 -14.36 27.31
C TYR A 176 0.42 -14.91 28.23
N ASP A 177 0.73 -15.07 29.52
CA ASP A 177 -0.28 -15.47 30.51
C ASP A 177 -1.33 -14.38 30.73
N LYS A 178 -0.97 -13.12 30.46
CA LYS A 178 -1.85 -11.94 30.51
C LYS A 178 -1.46 -10.90 29.45
N PHE A 179 -2.47 -10.43 28.71
CA PHE A 179 -2.46 -9.31 27.79
C PHE A 179 -3.16 -8.11 28.45
N ASP A 180 -2.50 -7.51 29.43
CA ASP A 180 -3.02 -6.33 30.14
C ASP A 180 -2.60 -5.02 29.46
N GLN A 181 -3.16 -3.88 29.89
CA GLN A 181 -2.77 -2.57 29.36
C GLN A 181 -1.24 -2.33 29.43
N GLN A 182 -0.59 -2.78 30.51
CA GLN A 182 0.83 -2.58 30.72
C GLN A 182 1.67 -3.34 29.69
N HIS A 183 1.24 -4.53 29.27
CA HIS A 183 1.85 -5.28 28.18
C HIS A 183 1.96 -4.43 26.91
N TYR A 184 0.85 -3.84 26.45
CA TYR A 184 0.85 -2.99 25.25
C TYR A 184 1.59 -1.66 25.48
N GLN A 185 1.46 -1.06 26.68
CA GLN A 185 2.18 0.16 27.03
C GLN A 185 3.70 -0.03 26.91
N ASP A 186 4.22 -1.16 27.39
CA ASP A 186 5.64 -1.50 27.28
C ASP A 186 6.03 -1.85 25.83
N MET A 187 5.19 -2.62 25.14
CA MET A 187 5.46 -3.06 23.76
C MET A 187 5.50 -1.90 22.77
N LEU A 188 4.58 -0.94 22.89
CA LEU A 188 4.46 0.17 21.97
C LEU A 188 5.32 1.36 22.41
N PHE A 189 5.28 1.72 23.69
CA PHE A 189 5.85 2.99 24.19
C PHE A 189 6.99 2.82 25.20
N GLY A 190 7.36 1.58 25.55
CA GLY A 190 8.37 1.30 26.55
C GLY A 190 9.75 1.86 26.19
N LYS A 191 10.27 2.79 27.00
CA LYS A 191 11.60 3.41 26.80
C LYS A 191 12.75 2.41 26.89
N ASN A 192 12.53 1.30 27.59
CA ASN A 192 13.49 0.22 27.78
C ASN A 192 13.14 -1.02 26.94
N GLY A 193 12.20 -0.92 26.01
CA GLY A 193 11.63 -2.08 25.31
C GLY A 193 10.73 -2.93 26.22
N TYR A 194 10.23 -4.04 25.70
CA TYR A 194 9.28 -4.93 26.38
C TYR A 194 9.86 -6.33 26.59
N ILE A 195 9.22 -7.15 27.41
CA ILE A 195 9.60 -8.57 27.57
C ILE A 195 8.78 -9.40 26.60
N GLY A 196 9.45 -10.06 25.65
CA GLY A 196 8.80 -10.95 24.69
C GLY A 196 8.42 -12.31 25.28
N PRO A 197 7.72 -13.17 24.52
CA PRO A 197 7.24 -14.47 25.01
C PRO A 197 8.38 -15.44 25.38
N ASP A 198 9.58 -15.21 24.85
CA ASP A 198 10.80 -15.94 25.18
C ASP A 198 11.48 -15.47 26.48
N GLY A 199 10.82 -14.57 27.23
CA GLY A 199 11.32 -13.99 28.47
C GLY A 199 12.46 -13.00 28.27
N LYS A 200 12.76 -12.60 27.02
CA LYS A 200 13.86 -11.68 26.71
C LYS A 200 13.34 -10.30 26.38
N ARG A 201 14.17 -9.30 26.65
CA ARG A 201 13.91 -7.92 26.28
C ARG A 201 13.98 -7.75 24.75
N LYS A 202 12.93 -7.17 24.19
CA LYS A 202 12.73 -6.85 22.76
C LYS A 202 12.62 -5.34 22.57
N VAL A 203 12.76 -4.90 21.32
CA VAL A 203 12.65 -3.48 20.94
C VAL A 203 11.18 -3.09 20.88
N SER A 204 10.77 -2.04 21.58
CA SER A 204 9.41 -1.48 21.46
C SER A 204 9.25 -0.68 20.17
N MET A 205 8.01 -0.41 19.73
CA MET A 205 7.73 0.45 18.57
C MET A 205 8.41 1.82 18.71
N LYS A 206 8.30 2.45 19.89
CA LYS A 206 9.03 3.68 20.22
C LYS A 206 10.53 3.58 19.94
N GLN A 207 11.18 2.55 20.50
CA GLN A 207 12.61 2.38 20.30
C GLN A 207 12.96 2.10 18.83
N TYR A 208 12.11 1.36 18.11
CA TYR A 208 12.29 1.08 16.70
C TYR A 208 12.33 2.38 15.89
N TYR A 209 11.33 3.25 16.06
CA TYR A 209 11.26 4.54 15.37
C TYR A 209 12.38 5.49 15.77
N GLU A 210 12.77 5.55 17.05
CA GLU A 210 13.94 6.31 17.49
C GLU A 210 15.24 5.81 16.83
N LYS A 211 15.38 4.50 16.62
CA LYS A 211 16.55 3.91 15.95
C LYS A 211 16.55 4.21 14.45
N GLN A 212 15.42 4.00 13.76
CA GLN A 212 15.32 4.20 12.32
C GLN A 212 15.44 5.68 11.92
N SER A 213 14.88 6.58 12.71
CA SER A 213 14.93 8.03 12.49
C SER A 213 16.23 8.68 12.98
N GLY A 214 17.14 7.92 13.59
CA GLY A 214 18.33 8.48 14.22
C GLY A 214 18.06 9.39 15.41
N GLY A 215 16.90 9.24 16.06
CA GLY A 215 16.44 10.08 17.17
C GLY A 215 15.77 11.39 16.73
N SER A 216 15.39 11.53 15.46
CA SER A 216 14.66 12.71 14.96
C SER A 216 13.14 12.57 15.04
N TYR A 217 12.65 11.36 15.27
CA TYR A 217 11.24 11.03 15.43
C TYR A 217 11.07 10.01 16.55
N THR A 218 10.03 10.18 17.36
CA THR A 218 9.64 9.26 18.42
C THR A 218 8.11 9.26 18.55
N VAL A 219 7.60 8.22 19.20
CA VAL A 219 6.17 8.10 19.52
C VAL A 219 5.97 8.01 21.03
N SER A 220 4.81 8.48 21.45
CA SER A 220 4.32 8.40 22.83
C SER A 220 2.83 8.12 22.82
N GLY A 221 2.26 7.67 23.93
CA GLY A 221 0.84 7.35 23.98
C GLY A 221 0.46 6.64 25.26
N THR A 222 -0.85 6.53 25.47
CA THR A 222 -1.46 5.78 26.56
C THR A 222 -2.35 4.69 25.99
N VAL A 223 -2.32 3.53 26.62
CA VAL A 223 -3.22 2.41 26.31
C VAL A 223 -4.45 2.45 27.22
N ALA A 224 -5.64 2.43 26.64
CA ALA A 224 -6.92 2.49 27.34
C ALA A 224 -7.80 1.26 27.06
N GLY A 225 -8.82 1.01 27.89
CA GLY A 225 -9.65 -0.21 27.83
C GLY A 225 -9.08 -1.36 28.68
N TRP A 226 -9.56 -2.59 28.67
CA TRP A 226 -10.47 -3.24 27.74
C TRP A 226 -11.91 -2.73 27.86
N TYR A 227 -12.39 -2.09 26.80
CA TYR A 227 -13.81 -1.78 26.63
C TYR A 227 -14.54 -2.99 26.05
N THR A 228 -15.76 -3.25 26.49
CA THR A 228 -16.56 -4.35 25.93
C THR A 228 -17.51 -3.81 24.87
N ALA A 229 -17.37 -4.34 23.65
CA ALA A 229 -18.24 -4.06 22.51
C ALA A 229 -19.70 -4.44 22.77
N LYS A 230 -20.62 -3.79 22.06
CA LYS A 230 -22.08 -3.99 22.19
C LYS A 230 -22.53 -5.32 21.60
N HIS A 231 -21.76 -5.97 20.74
CA HIS A 231 -22.12 -7.22 20.08
C HIS A 231 -21.05 -8.31 20.24
N GLU A 232 -21.38 -9.51 19.77
CA GLU A 232 -20.51 -10.68 19.67
C GLU A 232 -19.43 -10.47 18.59
N ALA A 233 -18.30 -11.17 18.69
CA ALA A 233 -17.17 -11.02 17.75
C ALA A 233 -17.59 -11.18 16.28
N ALA A 234 -18.44 -12.17 15.99
CA ALA A 234 -18.94 -12.46 14.65
C ALA A 234 -19.79 -11.33 14.03
N TYR A 235 -20.35 -10.42 14.84
CA TYR A 235 -21.08 -9.25 14.31
C TYR A 235 -20.13 -8.27 13.59
N TYR A 236 -18.89 -8.16 14.10
CA TYR A 236 -17.86 -7.25 13.60
C TYR A 236 -16.93 -7.93 12.60
N GLY A 237 -16.32 -9.06 12.97
CA GLY A 237 -15.32 -9.77 12.14
C GLY A 237 -15.90 -10.88 11.26
N GLY A 238 -17.17 -11.27 11.44
CA GLY A 238 -17.77 -12.33 10.63
C GLY A 238 -17.78 -11.98 9.14
N ASN A 239 -17.28 -12.91 8.33
CA ASN A 239 -17.17 -12.71 6.88
C ASN A 239 -18.52 -12.61 6.17
N VAL A 240 -18.71 -11.53 5.43
CA VAL A 240 -19.93 -11.26 4.65
C VAL A 240 -19.60 -11.31 3.15
N PRO A 241 -20.45 -11.89 2.26
CA PRO A 241 -21.69 -12.63 2.58
C PRO A 241 -21.45 -14.08 3.03
N ASP A 242 -20.24 -14.60 2.89
CA ASP A 242 -19.85 -15.96 3.25
C ASP A 242 -18.36 -16.03 3.66
N ASP A 243 -17.84 -17.23 3.97
CA ASP A 243 -16.45 -17.47 4.39
C ASP A 243 -15.35 -16.94 3.45
N SER A 244 -15.68 -16.59 2.20
CA SER A 244 -14.75 -15.93 1.27
C SER A 244 -14.83 -14.40 1.29
N GLY A 245 -15.78 -13.90 2.08
CA GLY A 245 -16.08 -12.51 2.37
C GLY A 245 -15.01 -11.78 3.16
N SER A 246 -15.29 -10.49 3.41
CA SER A 246 -14.51 -9.61 4.28
C SER A 246 -15.24 -9.36 5.59
N ASP A 247 -14.52 -8.81 6.57
CA ASP A 247 -15.06 -8.42 7.88
C ASP A 247 -16.34 -7.60 7.74
N GLY A 248 -17.36 -7.94 8.53
CA GLY A 248 -18.68 -7.35 8.39
C GLY A 248 -18.76 -5.87 8.81
N ARG A 249 -18.26 -5.52 10.00
CA ARG A 249 -18.46 -4.20 10.64
C ARG A 249 -17.28 -3.71 11.52
N PRO A 250 -16.01 -3.79 11.08
CA PRO A 250 -14.88 -3.34 11.90
C PRO A 250 -14.95 -1.84 12.25
N ARG A 251 -15.45 -0.99 11.33
CA ARG A 251 -15.65 0.45 11.58
C ARG A 251 -16.61 0.75 12.74
N GLU A 252 -17.66 -0.07 12.91
CA GLU A 252 -18.59 0.10 14.04
C GLU A 252 -17.89 -0.21 15.37
N LEU A 253 -17.02 -1.23 15.40
CA LEU A 253 -16.22 -1.56 16.59
C LEU A 253 -15.31 -0.40 16.99
N VAL A 254 -14.64 0.23 16.02
CA VAL A 254 -13.76 1.39 16.25
C VAL A 254 -14.56 2.58 16.80
N LYS A 255 -15.73 2.89 16.22
CA LYS A 255 -16.62 3.95 16.71
C LYS A 255 -17.08 3.68 18.14
N GLU A 256 -17.47 2.45 18.45
CA GLU A 256 -17.84 2.05 19.81
C GLU A 256 -16.69 2.17 20.81
N ALA A 257 -15.47 1.85 20.40
CA ALA A 257 -14.28 1.99 21.23
C ALA A 257 -14.00 3.47 21.57
N LEU A 258 -14.12 4.36 20.58
CA LEU A 258 -13.98 5.81 20.76
C LEU A 258 -15.07 6.37 21.68
N GLU A 259 -16.34 5.95 21.49
CA GLU A 259 -17.45 6.33 22.37
C GLU A 259 -17.23 5.89 23.83
N ALA A 260 -16.61 4.72 24.02
CA ALA A 260 -16.27 4.21 25.34
C ALA A 260 -15.10 4.98 25.97
N ALA A 261 -14.06 5.27 25.18
CA ALA A 261 -12.91 6.05 25.60
C ALA A 261 -13.28 7.49 25.99
N ALA A 262 -14.18 8.14 25.25
CA ALA A 262 -14.68 9.48 25.56
C ALA A 262 -15.38 9.56 26.94
N LYS A 263 -15.87 8.43 27.45
CA LYS A 263 -16.53 8.32 28.77
C LYS A 263 -15.58 7.86 29.87
N ASP A 264 -14.34 7.49 29.54
CA ASP A 264 -13.35 7.05 30.50
C ASP A 264 -12.67 8.27 31.14
N PRO A 265 -12.85 8.52 32.44
CA PRO A 265 -12.27 9.69 33.10
C PRO A 265 -10.74 9.67 33.18
N ASN A 266 -10.10 8.57 32.78
CA ASN A 266 -8.64 8.44 32.74
C ASN A 266 -8.04 8.67 31.34
N VAL A 267 -8.89 8.96 30.34
CA VAL A 267 -8.48 9.20 28.96
C VAL A 267 -8.91 10.60 28.57
N ASP A 268 -7.94 11.43 28.21
CA ASP A 268 -8.20 12.72 27.57
C ASP A 268 -7.97 12.57 26.07
N LEU A 269 -9.04 12.52 25.29
CA LEU A 269 -8.94 12.35 23.84
C LEU A 269 -8.36 13.60 23.15
N GLY A 270 -8.53 14.79 23.74
CA GLY A 270 -8.01 16.04 23.18
C GLY A 270 -6.48 16.09 23.17
N GLU A 271 -5.82 15.26 23.97
CA GLU A 271 -4.36 15.13 23.94
C GLU A 271 -3.83 14.51 22.64
N TYR A 272 -4.67 13.87 21.83
CA TYR A 272 -4.28 13.12 20.63
C TYR A 272 -4.64 13.83 19.32
N ASP A 273 -5.07 15.09 19.40
CA ASP A 273 -5.24 16.02 18.27
C ASP A 273 -4.20 17.13 18.46
N GLN A 274 -3.06 17.00 17.80
CA GLN A 274 -1.91 17.90 17.94
C GLN A 274 -1.28 18.28 16.59
N TRP A 275 -1.59 17.51 15.55
CA TRP A 275 -0.95 17.62 14.25
C TRP A 275 -2.01 17.65 13.16
N ASP A 276 -2.19 18.82 12.54
CA ASP A 276 -2.95 18.99 11.33
C ASP A 276 -2.22 18.26 10.20
N ARG A 277 -2.58 16.99 10.01
CA ARG A 277 -1.96 16.13 9.00
C ARG A 277 -2.32 16.61 7.60
N TYR A 278 -3.50 17.17 7.45
CA TYR A 278 -4.13 17.42 6.16
C TYR A 278 -4.04 18.89 5.72
N ASP A 279 -3.51 19.78 6.57
CA ASP A 279 -3.50 21.23 6.35
C ASP A 279 -4.92 21.74 6.08
N ILE A 280 -5.87 21.34 6.95
CA ILE A 280 -7.32 21.52 6.73
C ILE A 280 -7.69 22.99 6.52
N ASP A 281 -6.98 23.91 7.17
CA ASP A 281 -7.20 25.36 7.02
C ASP A 281 -6.33 26.04 5.94
N GLY A 282 -5.38 25.29 5.36
CA GLY A 282 -4.54 25.70 4.24
C GLY A 282 -3.50 26.77 4.58
N ASP A 283 -3.13 26.91 5.85
CA ASP A 283 -2.17 27.92 6.30
C ASP A 283 -0.69 27.44 6.23
N GLY A 284 -0.48 26.14 6.03
CA GLY A 284 0.82 25.48 5.91
C GLY A 284 1.51 25.17 7.24
N VAL A 285 0.80 25.25 8.38
CA VAL A 285 1.29 25.03 9.75
C VAL A 285 0.75 23.71 10.30
N TYR A 286 1.39 22.61 9.93
CA TYR A 286 0.98 21.27 10.39
C TYR A 286 1.12 21.00 11.91
N ASN A 287 1.77 21.88 12.68
CA ASN A 287 2.00 21.65 14.12
C ASN A 287 0.98 22.40 14.98
N GLU A 288 -0.30 22.13 14.70
CA GLU A 288 -1.46 22.62 15.42
C GLU A 288 -2.61 21.60 15.32
N PRO A 289 -3.62 21.66 16.20
CA PRO A 289 -4.74 20.74 16.14
C PRO A 289 -5.67 21.03 14.95
N ASP A 290 -6.22 19.99 14.33
CA ASP A 290 -7.21 20.07 13.25
C ASP A 290 -8.61 19.57 13.67
N GLY A 291 -8.73 19.12 14.93
CA GLY A 291 -9.96 18.58 15.47
C GLY A 291 -10.11 17.08 15.25
N ILE A 292 -9.12 16.40 14.68
CA ILE A 292 -9.12 14.97 14.39
C ILE A 292 -8.01 14.29 15.19
N ILE A 293 -8.28 13.11 15.73
CA ILE A 293 -7.24 12.29 16.39
C ILE A 293 -6.13 11.95 15.37
N ASP A 294 -4.89 12.34 15.68
CA ASP A 294 -3.72 12.23 14.82
C ASP A 294 -3.44 10.77 14.41
N HIS A 295 -3.43 9.86 15.40
CA HIS A 295 -3.06 8.45 15.25
C HIS A 295 -3.89 7.57 16.17
N LEU A 296 -4.68 6.65 15.59
CA LEU A 296 -5.56 5.72 16.31
C LEU A 296 -5.19 4.26 16.01
N MET A 297 -4.88 3.51 17.07
CA MET A 297 -4.75 2.06 17.04
C MET A 297 -5.84 1.41 17.90
N VAL A 298 -6.51 0.40 17.37
CA VAL A 298 -7.47 -0.43 18.10
C VAL A 298 -6.89 -1.83 18.22
N VAL A 299 -6.96 -2.42 19.42
CA VAL A 299 -6.57 -3.81 19.65
C VAL A 299 -7.81 -4.62 20.02
N HIS A 300 -8.18 -5.59 19.20
CA HIS A 300 -9.34 -6.44 19.47
C HIS A 300 -8.93 -7.73 20.18
N ALA A 301 -9.80 -8.27 21.04
CA ALA A 301 -9.56 -9.55 21.70
C ALA A 301 -9.43 -10.72 20.70
N GLY A 302 -8.56 -11.69 21.00
CA GLY A 302 -8.36 -12.88 20.18
C GLY A 302 -7.24 -12.79 19.14
N VAL A 303 -7.03 -13.90 18.42
CA VAL A 303 -6.06 -14.00 17.32
C VAL A 303 -6.70 -13.46 16.05
N GLY A 304 -5.96 -12.70 15.24
CA GLY A 304 -6.44 -12.16 13.97
C GLY A 304 -6.71 -13.24 12.92
N GLU A 305 -7.64 -12.98 12.01
CA GLU A 305 -8.02 -13.94 10.96
C GLU A 305 -6.83 -14.26 10.03
N GLU A 306 -5.92 -13.30 9.81
CA GLU A 306 -4.71 -13.44 9.00
C GLU A 306 -3.73 -14.51 9.54
N ALA A 307 -3.83 -14.85 10.83
CA ALA A 307 -3.10 -15.93 11.49
C ALA A 307 -3.98 -17.18 11.74
N GLY A 308 -5.23 -17.16 11.27
CA GLY A 308 -6.20 -18.26 11.35
C GLY A 308 -7.28 -18.10 12.43
N GLY A 309 -7.34 -16.96 13.12
CA GLY A 309 -8.44 -16.56 14.00
C GLY A 309 -8.57 -17.29 15.34
N GLY A 310 -7.66 -18.22 15.65
CA GLY A 310 -7.68 -19.00 16.89
C GLY A 310 -9.03 -19.71 17.14
N GLN A 311 -9.67 -19.38 18.26
CA GLN A 311 -10.99 -19.90 18.66
C GLN A 311 -12.16 -19.25 17.89
N LEU A 312 -11.99 -18.00 17.43
CA LEU A 312 -12.98 -17.28 16.65
C LEU A 312 -12.95 -17.71 15.17
N GLY A 313 -11.81 -18.19 14.68
CA GLY A 313 -11.67 -18.66 13.31
C GLY A 313 -12.02 -17.57 12.31
N ALA A 314 -13.00 -17.82 11.44
CA ALA A 314 -13.43 -16.87 10.41
C ALA A 314 -14.32 -15.73 10.95
N ASP A 315 -14.64 -15.74 12.25
CA ASP A 315 -15.36 -14.67 12.94
C ASP A 315 -14.39 -13.67 13.61
N ALA A 316 -13.08 -13.95 13.57
CA ALA A 316 -12.05 -12.99 13.98
C ALA A 316 -11.94 -11.86 12.97
N ILE A 317 -11.56 -10.67 13.44
CA ILE A 317 -11.21 -9.54 12.57
C ILE A 317 -9.88 -9.85 11.88
N TRP A 318 -9.79 -9.48 10.60
CA TRP A 318 -8.55 -9.47 9.84
C TRP A 318 -7.82 -8.15 10.11
N SER A 319 -6.57 -8.20 10.54
CA SER A 319 -5.82 -6.99 10.95
C SER A 319 -5.56 -6.04 9.77
N HIS A 320 -5.68 -4.73 9.96
CA HIS A 320 -5.59 -3.76 8.86
C HIS A 320 -5.48 -2.28 9.29
N ARG A 321 -5.05 -1.44 8.35
CA ARG A 321 -5.31 0.02 8.32
C ARG A 321 -6.47 0.38 7.41
N TRP A 322 -7.35 1.27 7.85
CA TRP A 322 -8.40 1.84 7.00
C TRP A 322 -8.89 3.22 7.47
N SER A 323 -9.92 3.76 6.80
CA SER A 323 -10.62 5.00 7.19
C SER A 323 -12.09 4.73 7.55
N LEU A 324 -12.63 5.50 8.49
CA LEU A 324 -14.04 5.51 8.86
C LEU A 324 -14.96 6.00 7.72
N GLY A 325 -14.39 6.50 6.61
CA GLY A 325 -15.06 6.96 5.39
C GLY A 325 -15.30 8.46 5.39
N ASP A 326 -15.73 8.98 6.52
CA ASP A 326 -15.88 10.40 6.81
C ASP A 326 -15.43 10.66 8.26
N VAL A 327 -15.23 11.92 8.64
CA VAL A 327 -14.86 12.30 10.00
C VAL A 327 -15.98 11.90 10.95
N PHE A 328 -15.69 10.94 11.82
CA PHE A 328 -16.61 10.53 12.87
C PHE A 328 -16.52 11.51 14.04
N GLU A 329 -17.53 12.37 14.19
CA GLU A 329 -17.71 13.20 15.39
C GLU A 329 -17.90 12.32 16.63
N ILE A 330 -16.90 12.29 17.52
CA ILE A 330 -16.92 11.48 18.74
C ILE A 330 -17.90 12.10 19.74
N PRO A 331 -18.99 11.41 20.11
CA PRO A 331 -19.95 11.95 21.08
C PRO A 331 -19.32 12.25 22.44
N ASP A 332 -19.90 13.21 23.16
CA ASP A 332 -19.46 13.60 24.51
C ASP A 332 -18.01 14.15 24.58
N THR A 333 -17.47 14.65 23.46
CA THR A 333 -16.19 15.38 23.39
C THR A 333 -16.41 16.85 23.03
N GLU A 334 -15.39 17.68 23.27
CA GLU A 334 -15.38 19.10 22.90
C GLU A 334 -14.07 19.39 22.13
N SER A 335 -14.16 20.14 21.03
CA SER A 335 -13.00 20.68 20.29
C SER A 335 -13.32 22.09 19.78
N GLU A 336 -12.34 23.00 19.83
CA GLU A 336 -12.47 24.36 19.31
C GLU A 336 -12.36 24.42 17.78
N VAL A 337 -11.64 23.46 17.19
CA VAL A 337 -11.32 23.40 15.75
C VAL A 337 -12.06 22.28 15.03
N GLY A 338 -12.57 21.29 15.77
CA GLY A 338 -13.24 20.12 15.18
C GLY A 338 -14.66 20.36 14.69
N GLN A 339 -15.09 19.50 13.77
CA GLN A 339 -16.42 19.57 13.15
C GLN A 339 -17.52 19.45 14.20
N GLY A 340 -18.53 20.32 14.12
CA GLY A 340 -19.63 20.35 15.09
C GLY A 340 -19.22 20.71 16.52
N GLY A 341 -18.00 21.22 16.73
CA GLY A 341 -17.45 21.55 18.05
C GLY A 341 -16.99 20.32 18.85
N LYS A 342 -16.69 19.20 18.18
CA LYS A 342 -16.29 17.92 18.78
C LYS A 342 -14.99 17.41 18.18
N LEU A 343 -14.32 16.52 18.89
CA LEU A 343 -13.20 15.76 18.32
C LEU A 343 -13.72 14.76 17.29
N GLY A 344 -12.96 14.60 16.21
CA GLY A 344 -13.18 13.67 15.12
C GLY A 344 -12.21 12.50 15.16
N ALA A 345 -12.58 11.40 14.49
CA ALA A 345 -11.65 10.35 14.11
C ALA A 345 -11.89 9.98 12.63
N LEU A 346 -10.83 9.57 11.95
CA LEU A 346 -10.91 9.27 10.51
C LEU A 346 -10.10 8.02 10.16
N ASP A 347 -8.79 8.12 10.18
CA ASP A 347 -7.90 6.98 9.96
C ASP A 347 -7.78 6.13 11.23
N TYR A 348 -7.70 4.82 11.05
CA TYR A 348 -7.45 3.88 12.13
C TYR A 348 -6.65 2.67 11.66
N THR A 349 -5.96 2.05 12.62
CA THR A 349 -5.43 0.69 12.49
C THR A 349 -6.13 -0.21 13.49
N ILE A 350 -6.35 -1.48 13.15
CA ILE A 350 -6.93 -2.46 14.06
C ILE A 350 -6.16 -3.77 14.01
N GLU A 351 -5.66 -4.18 15.18
CA GLU A 351 -4.73 -5.28 15.36
C GLU A 351 -5.26 -6.28 16.39
N PRO A 352 -4.79 -7.54 16.40
CA PRO A 352 -5.29 -8.56 17.31
C PRO A 352 -4.58 -8.48 18.66
N GLU A 353 -5.17 -9.12 19.67
CA GLU A 353 -4.65 -9.17 21.03
C GLU A 353 -3.24 -9.77 21.08
N ASP A 354 -2.92 -10.74 20.21
CA ASP A 354 -1.59 -11.32 20.06
C ASP A 354 -0.68 -10.63 19.03
N GLY A 355 -1.04 -9.43 18.59
CA GLY A 355 -0.25 -8.61 17.69
C GLY A 355 1.17 -8.41 18.20
N ALA A 356 2.16 -8.63 17.34
CA ALA A 356 3.56 -8.45 17.70
C ALA A 356 4.01 -6.99 17.46
N ALA A 357 5.05 -6.54 18.18
CA ALA A 357 5.60 -5.19 17.99
C ALA A 357 5.92 -4.86 16.53
N GLY A 358 6.40 -5.84 15.73
CA GLY A 358 6.69 -5.66 14.32
C GLY A 358 5.46 -5.36 13.45
N VAL A 359 4.28 -5.87 13.83
CA VAL A 359 3.01 -5.62 13.13
C VAL A 359 2.54 -4.20 13.41
N PHE A 360 2.40 -3.81 14.69
CA PHE A 360 2.08 -2.42 15.06
C PHE A 360 3.04 -1.39 14.45
N THR A 361 4.33 -1.74 14.35
CA THR A 361 5.35 -0.88 13.75
C THR A 361 5.22 -0.81 12.22
N HIS A 362 4.74 -1.86 11.56
CA HIS A 362 4.44 -1.85 10.13
C HIS A 362 3.25 -0.93 9.85
N GLU A 363 2.14 -1.13 10.56
CA GLU A 363 0.92 -0.34 10.40
C GLU A 363 1.14 1.15 10.63
N PHE A 364 1.89 1.50 11.68
CA PHE A 364 2.26 2.89 11.93
C PHE A 364 3.16 3.47 10.81
N GLY A 365 3.82 2.63 10.02
CA GLY A 365 4.54 3.05 8.82
C GLY A 365 3.61 3.67 7.77
N HIS A 366 2.41 3.12 7.61
CA HIS A 366 1.38 3.65 6.71
C HIS A 366 0.81 4.99 7.18
N ASP A 367 0.66 5.17 8.49
CA ASP A 367 0.28 6.48 9.07
C ASP A 367 1.33 7.56 8.77
N LEU A 368 2.58 7.18 8.56
CA LEU A 368 3.64 8.09 8.09
C LEU A 368 3.72 8.23 6.57
N GLY A 369 2.81 7.60 5.81
CA GLY A 369 2.71 7.70 4.35
C GLY A 369 3.58 6.70 3.57
N LEU A 370 4.00 5.60 4.20
CA LEU A 370 4.72 4.54 3.50
C LEU A 370 3.76 3.57 2.78
N PRO A 371 4.10 3.12 1.55
CA PRO A 371 3.35 2.08 0.88
C PRO A 371 3.79 0.69 1.37
N ASP A 372 2.95 -0.29 1.10
CA ASP A 372 3.35 -1.69 1.10
C ASP A 372 4.40 -1.95 0.02
N GLU A 373 5.45 -2.67 0.38
CA GLU A 373 6.52 -3.05 -0.53
C GLU A 373 6.41 -4.49 -1.01
N TYR A 374 5.36 -5.23 -0.62
CA TYR A 374 5.12 -6.61 -1.06
C TYR A 374 4.19 -6.73 -2.27
N ASP A 375 4.07 -7.93 -2.84
CA ASP A 375 3.05 -8.24 -3.87
C ASP A 375 1.65 -8.26 -3.22
N THR A 376 0.99 -7.11 -3.17
CA THR A 376 -0.29 -6.93 -2.47
C THR A 376 -1.43 -7.81 -2.98
N GLN A 377 -1.35 -8.24 -4.25
CA GLN A 377 -2.31 -9.14 -4.88
C GLN A 377 -1.90 -10.62 -4.88
N TYR A 378 -0.75 -10.95 -4.27
CA TYR A 378 -0.19 -12.31 -4.24
C TYR A 378 -0.12 -12.93 -5.64
N THR A 379 0.14 -12.10 -6.66
CA THR A 379 0.06 -12.48 -8.07
C THR A 379 1.12 -13.49 -8.48
N GLY A 380 2.26 -13.52 -7.80
CA GLY A 380 3.40 -14.40 -8.07
C GLY A 380 3.80 -15.31 -6.90
N ASN A 381 5.10 -15.60 -6.80
CA ASN A 381 5.77 -16.34 -5.73
C ASN A 381 6.34 -15.42 -4.61
N GLY A 382 5.85 -14.18 -4.55
CA GLY A 382 6.36 -13.11 -3.68
C GLY A 382 7.37 -12.22 -4.41
N GLU A 383 7.42 -10.96 -4.00
CA GLU A 383 8.29 -9.94 -4.56
C GLU A 383 9.72 -10.01 -4.00
N PRO A 384 10.73 -9.49 -4.71
CA PRO A 384 12.11 -9.46 -4.24
C PRO A 384 12.33 -8.31 -3.24
N VAL A 385 11.57 -8.28 -2.14
CA VAL A 385 11.80 -7.40 -0.98
C VAL A 385 11.80 -8.25 0.29
N SER A 386 10.67 -8.86 0.64
CA SER A 386 10.52 -9.78 1.79
C SER A 386 11.17 -9.21 3.07
N TYR A 387 11.93 -10.03 3.81
CA TYR A 387 12.56 -9.64 5.09
C TYR A 387 13.62 -8.53 4.98
N TRP A 388 13.93 -8.00 3.80
CA TRP A 388 14.82 -6.85 3.70
C TRP A 388 14.17 -5.56 4.20
N SER A 389 12.84 -5.48 4.27
CA SER A 389 12.12 -4.29 4.72
C SER A 389 10.97 -4.66 5.66
N ILE A 390 10.75 -3.83 6.68
CA ILE A 390 9.56 -3.96 7.53
C ILE A 390 8.26 -3.73 6.74
N MET A 391 8.26 -2.94 5.65
CA MET A 391 7.08 -2.71 4.80
C MET A 391 6.77 -3.89 3.85
N SER A 392 7.43 -5.03 4.08
CA SER A 392 7.12 -6.34 3.50
C SER A 392 7.21 -7.37 4.64
N SER A 393 7.76 -8.57 4.43
CA SER A 393 7.81 -9.63 5.46
C SER A 393 8.67 -9.30 6.68
N GLY A 394 9.46 -8.22 6.65
CA GLY A 394 10.35 -7.82 7.73
C GLY A 394 9.66 -7.55 9.07
N SER A 395 8.37 -7.21 9.04
CA SER A 395 7.49 -7.09 10.22
C SER A 395 7.45 -8.38 11.03
N TRP A 396 7.54 -9.55 10.38
CA TRP A 396 7.45 -10.88 10.99
C TRP A 396 8.78 -11.49 11.44
N ALA A 397 9.90 -10.76 11.35
CA ALA A 397 11.18 -11.27 11.79
C ALA A 397 11.24 -11.50 13.31
N GLY A 398 12.02 -12.50 13.74
CA GLY A 398 12.23 -12.88 15.12
C GLY A 398 12.21 -14.38 15.37
N LYS A 399 12.91 -14.81 16.43
CA LYS A 399 12.86 -16.22 16.89
C LYS A 399 11.45 -16.61 17.29
N VAL A 400 10.75 -15.65 17.89
CA VAL A 400 9.30 -15.59 17.93
C VAL A 400 8.91 -14.60 16.82
N PRO A 401 8.12 -15.01 15.81
CA PRO A 401 7.73 -14.14 14.70
C PRO A 401 7.20 -12.79 15.19
N GLY A 402 7.62 -11.71 14.54
CA GLY A 402 7.16 -10.35 14.84
C GLY A 402 7.86 -9.64 16.00
N THR A 403 8.72 -10.32 16.76
CA THR A 403 9.38 -9.73 17.94
C THR A 403 10.69 -9.00 17.65
N GLU A 404 11.26 -9.19 16.47
CA GLU A 404 12.54 -8.59 16.07
C GLU A 404 12.44 -8.06 14.62
N PRO A 405 11.55 -7.08 14.36
CA PRO A 405 11.34 -6.56 13.01
C PRO A 405 12.63 -5.99 12.42
N THR A 406 12.83 -6.17 11.12
CA THR A 406 14.00 -5.63 10.39
C THR A 406 13.85 -4.14 10.12
N GLY A 407 14.91 -3.44 9.73
CA GLY A 407 14.82 -2.01 9.38
C GLY A 407 13.97 -1.73 8.13
N PHE A 408 13.61 -0.47 7.94
CA PHE A 408 13.00 0.03 6.70
C PHE A 408 13.95 -0.14 5.49
N SER A 409 13.38 -0.33 4.29
CA SER A 409 14.10 -0.19 3.03
C SER A 409 14.72 1.22 2.90
N PRO A 410 15.75 1.40 2.06
CA PRO A 410 16.29 2.73 1.81
C PRO A 410 15.28 3.62 1.05
N TYR A 411 14.30 3.03 0.35
CA TYR A 411 13.24 3.78 -0.32
C TYR A 411 12.24 4.36 0.70
N ALA A 412 11.75 3.54 1.63
CA ALA A 412 10.92 4.00 2.74
C ALA A 412 11.63 5.09 3.57
N LYS A 413 12.92 4.92 3.88
CA LYS A 413 13.71 5.96 4.57
C LYS A 413 13.85 7.25 3.73
N GLU A 414 13.95 7.15 2.40
CA GLU A 414 13.97 8.30 1.50
C GLU A 414 12.63 9.04 1.52
N MET A 415 11.51 8.31 1.49
CA MET A 415 10.16 8.88 1.62
C MET A 415 9.98 9.60 2.96
N LEU A 416 10.27 8.95 4.08
CA LEU A 416 10.17 9.55 5.41
C LEU A 416 11.07 10.79 5.56
N GLN A 417 12.29 10.75 5.00
CA GLN A 417 13.18 11.91 4.99
C GLN A 417 12.62 13.08 4.18
N ASN A 418 11.91 12.80 3.09
CA ASN A 418 11.35 13.78 2.17
C ASN A 418 10.02 14.39 2.68
N LEU A 419 9.22 13.58 3.38
CA LEU A 419 7.94 13.97 3.96
C LEU A 419 8.14 14.67 5.31
N HIS A 420 8.92 14.07 6.21
CA HIS A 420 8.97 14.47 7.63
C HIS A 420 10.27 15.16 8.05
N GLY A 421 11.27 15.24 7.17
CA GLY A 421 12.55 15.86 7.51
C GLY A 421 13.39 15.02 8.49
N GLY A 422 14.05 15.64 9.47
CA GLY A 422 14.84 14.91 10.47
C GLY A 422 16.10 14.21 9.94
N ASN A 423 16.27 12.93 10.31
CA ASN A 423 17.48 12.13 10.13
C ASN A 423 17.19 10.65 9.75
N TRP A 424 16.16 10.41 8.94
CA TRP A 424 15.80 9.07 8.44
C TRP A 424 16.76 8.53 7.38
N LEU A 425 17.27 9.41 6.50
CA LEU A 425 18.20 9.01 5.46
C LEU A 425 19.16 10.14 5.07
N SER A 426 20.45 9.82 5.04
CA SER A 426 21.48 10.72 4.55
C SER A 426 22.47 9.99 3.66
N GLY A 427 23.07 10.70 2.69
CA GLY A 427 23.85 9.99 1.70
C GLY A 427 24.47 10.84 0.62
N GLN A 428 24.79 10.17 -0.48
CA GLN A 428 25.28 10.79 -1.70
C GLN A 428 24.39 10.37 -2.87
N THR A 429 24.00 11.33 -3.71
CA THR A 429 23.43 11.06 -5.03
C THR A 429 24.53 11.16 -6.09
N ILE A 430 24.62 10.14 -6.94
CA ILE A 430 25.54 10.05 -8.08
C ILE A 430 24.71 9.96 -9.35
N ASP A 431 24.98 10.84 -10.31
CA ASP A 431 24.37 10.74 -11.64
C ASP A 431 25.10 9.67 -12.47
N GLY A 432 24.42 8.55 -12.74
CA GLY A 432 24.93 7.44 -13.53
C GLY A 432 25.11 7.79 -15.01
N LYS A 433 24.43 8.81 -15.54
CA LYS A 433 24.61 9.28 -16.93
C LYS A 433 26.00 9.86 -17.12
N THR A 434 26.42 10.72 -16.18
CA THR A 434 27.63 11.53 -16.27
C THR A 434 28.84 10.95 -15.53
N LEU A 435 28.72 9.74 -14.95
CA LEU A 435 29.82 9.08 -14.25
C LEU A 435 30.97 8.68 -15.20
N LYS A 436 32.02 9.49 -15.28
CA LYS A 436 33.21 9.25 -16.11
C LYS A 436 34.36 8.54 -15.39
N LYS A 437 34.49 8.76 -14.07
CA LYS A 437 35.56 8.17 -13.23
C LYS A 437 34.92 7.37 -12.12
N SER A 438 35.49 6.20 -11.83
CA SER A 438 35.06 5.39 -10.70
C SER A 438 35.18 6.18 -9.40
N LYS A 439 34.22 5.98 -8.50
CA LYS A 439 34.17 6.63 -7.18
C LYS A 439 34.11 5.56 -6.10
N THR A 440 34.77 5.80 -4.98
CA THR A 440 34.66 4.91 -3.83
C THR A 440 33.92 5.62 -2.71
N VAL A 441 32.93 4.94 -2.13
CA VAL A 441 32.09 5.45 -1.04
C VAL A 441 32.20 4.52 0.17
N LEU A 442 32.01 5.07 1.36
CA LEU A 442 31.79 4.32 2.59
C LEU A 442 30.30 4.39 2.94
N ILE A 443 29.70 3.23 3.21
CA ILE A 443 28.30 3.10 3.58
C ILE A 443 28.26 2.45 4.96
N ASP A 444 27.68 3.13 5.93
CA ASP A 444 27.46 2.60 7.27
C ASP A 444 26.29 1.60 7.25
N GLU A 445 26.25 0.69 8.21
CA GLU A 445 25.14 -0.24 8.35
C GLU A 445 23.81 0.49 8.57
N ALA A 446 22.77 0.03 7.87
CA ALA A 446 21.44 0.63 7.83
C ALA A 446 20.79 0.90 9.19
N ALA A 447 21.11 0.08 10.18
CA ALA A 447 20.55 0.13 11.53
C ALA A 447 21.22 1.18 12.44
N THR A 448 22.32 1.80 12.00
CA THR A 448 23.10 2.75 12.81
C THR A 448 23.31 4.06 12.06
N LYS A 449 22.87 5.18 12.64
CA LYS A 449 23.23 6.52 12.14
C LYS A 449 24.67 6.86 12.48
N GLY A 450 25.52 6.90 11.47
CA GLY A 450 26.95 7.06 11.60
C GLY A 450 27.52 8.25 10.81
N THR A 451 28.84 8.37 10.81
CA THR A 451 29.52 9.49 10.15
C THR A 451 29.78 9.28 8.64
N ASN A 452 29.44 8.13 8.07
CA ASN A 452 29.49 7.92 6.61
C ASN A 452 28.07 7.99 6.02
N HIS A 453 27.88 7.51 4.79
CA HIS A 453 26.56 7.53 4.15
C HIS A 453 25.66 6.42 4.71
N ASP A 454 24.38 6.72 4.96
CA ASP A 454 23.38 5.67 5.24
C ASP A 454 23.09 4.87 3.97
N ALA A 455 22.96 5.58 2.84
CA ALA A 455 22.78 4.98 1.51
C ALA A 455 23.44 5.84 0.42
N VAL A 456 23.62 5.24 -0.76
CA VAL A 456 24.03 5.96 -1.98
C VAL A 456 22.99 5.75 -3.06
N ARG A 457 22.47 6.86 -3.59
CA ARG A 457 21.53 6.87 -4.71
C ARG A 457 22.29 7.04 -6.03
N VAL A 458 22.00 6.20 -7.02
CA VAL A 458 22.57 6.28 -8.37
C VAL A 458 21.44 6.54 -9.37
N ASP A 459 21.29 7.80 -9.80
CA ASP A 459 20.26 8.21 -10.75
C ASP A 459 20.56 7.67 -12.15
N LEU A 460 19.52 7.17 -12.84
CA LEU A 460 19.60 6.66 -14.20
C LEU A 460 18.86 7.59 -15.17
N PRO A 461 18.97 7.38 -16.51
CA PRO A 461 17.97 7.87 -17.44
C PRO A 461 16.57 7.49 -17.05
N ASP A 462 15.65 8.44 -17.19
CA ASP A 462 14.24 8.17 -17.03
C ASP A 462 13.86 7.05 -18.00
N LYS A 463 13.08 6.10 -17.50
CA LYS A 463 12.58 4.98 -18.28
C LYS A 463 11.54 5.52 -19.26
N GLU A 464 11.78 5.27 -20.54
CA GLU A 464 10.83 5.59 -21.59
C GLU A 464 9.70 4.55 -21.58
N ILE A 465 8.45 5.02 -21.55
CA ILE A 465 7.24 4.20 -21.60
C ILE A 465 6.50 4.61 -22.86
N VAL A 466 6.34 3.67 -23.81
CA VAL A 466 5.56 3.92 -25.01
C VAL A 466 4.10 3.61 -24.70
N VAL A 467 3.27 4.65 -24.59
CA VAL A 467 1.83 4.52 -24.34
C VAL A 467 1.12 4.24 -25.66
N THR A 468 1.40 5.07 -26.66
CA THR A 468 0.91 4.91 -28.03
C THR A 468 1.94 5.44 -29.02
N THR A 469 1.75 5.17 -30.31
CA THR A 469 2.47 5.85 -31.40
C THR A 469 1.48 6.82 -32.04
N PRO A 470 1.80 8.10 -32.25
CA PRO A 470 0.92 9.07 -32.92
C PRO A 470 0.26 8.47 -34.18
N ALA A 471 -1.03 8.78 -34.38
CA ALA A 471 -1.82 8.19 -35.46
C ALA A 471 -1.23 8.55 -36.83
N GLN A 472 -0.67 9.75 -36.92
CA GLN A 472 0.16 10.23 -38.01
C GLN A 472 1.34 11.05 -37.49
N GLY A 473 2.30 11.35 -38.37
CA GLY A 473 3.41 12.22 -38.01
C GLY A 473 4.29 11.71 -36.86
N LYS A 474 4.75 12.63 -36.02
CA LYS A 474 5.63 12.41 -34.86
C LYS A 474 4.98 12.84 -33.55
N TYR A 475 3.91 13.60 -33.59
CA TYR A 475 3.28 14.16 -32.42
C TYR A 475 1.75 14.04 -32.49
N SER A 476 1.15 14.05 -31.31
CA SER A 476 -0.29 14.18 -31.09
C SER A 476 -0.51 15.09 -29.88
N TYR A 477 -1.74 15.49 -29.60
CA TYR A 477 -2.08 16.15 -28.35
C TYR A 477 -2.38 15.12 -27.27
N PHE A 478 -1.99 15.42 -26.03
CA PHE A 478 -2.12 14.55 -24.88
C PHE A 478 -2.72 15.32 -23.71
N SER A 479 -3.72 14.74 -23.05
CA SER A 479 -4.43 15.35 -21.92
C SER A 479 -3.58 15.56 -20.67
N GLY A 480 -2.52 14.76 -20.51
CA GLY A 480 -1.91 14.54 -19.20
C GLY A 480 -2.49 13.29 -18.52
N THR A 481 -1.80 12.84 -17.48
CA THR A 481 -2.20 11.75 -16.57
C THR A 481 -2.08 12.28 -15.16
N GLY A 482 -3.04 11.98 -14.29
CA GLY A 482 -3.04 12.41 -12.90
C GLY A 482 -4.45 12.50 -12.35
N ASP A 483 -4.53 12.56 -11.02
CA ASP A 483 -5.78 12.69 -10.28
C ASP A 483 -6.15 14.19 -10.16
N ASN A 484 -7.43 14.50 -9.99
CA ASN A 484 -8.01 15.84 -9.86
C ASN A 484 -7.62 16.79 -11.00
N LEU A 485 -7.47 16.27 -12.21
CA LEU A 485 -7.16 17.09 -13.38
C LEU A 485 -8.40 17.83 -13.85
N ASN A 486 -8.19 19.05 -14.35
CA ASN A 486 -9.12 19.74 -15.23
C ASN A 486 -8.31 20.40 -16.35
N ALA A 487 -7.85 19.55 -17.27
CA ALA A 487 -6.99 19.93 -18.36
C ALA A 487 -7.83 20.33 -19.58
N THR A 488 -7.45 21.42 -20.25
CA THR A 488 -8.09 21.86 -21.49
C THR A 488 -7.07 22.19 -22.60
N MET A 489 -7.48 22.00 -23.85
CA MET A 489 -6.86 22.66 -24.99
C MET A 489 -7.93 23.38 -25.82
N THR A 490 -7.72 24.67 -26.09
CA THR A 490 -8.75 25.54 -26.73
C THR A 490 -8.21 26.24 -27.97
N THR A 491 -8.96 26.19 -29.07
CA THR A 491 -8.72 26.98 -30.28
C THR A 491 -9.92 27.89 -30.54
N THR A 492 -9.71 29.08 -31.10
CA THR A 492 -10.77 30.11 -31.21
C THR A 492 -10.98 30.57 -32.65
N GLY A 493 -12.21 30.98 -32.96
CA GLY A 493 -12.55 31.66 -34.21
C GLY A 493 -12.59 30.78 -35.47
N ILE A 494 -12.89 29.48 -35.34
CA ILE A 494 -13.13 28.59 -36.49
C ILE A 494 -14.38 29.08 -37.24
N ASP A 495 -14.25 29.34 -38.54
CA ASP A 495 -15.30 29.96 -39.35
C ASP A 495 -16.18 28.94 -40.07
N LEU A 496 -17.42 28.76 -39.58
CA LEU A 496 -18.46 27.91 -40.17
C LEU A 496 -19.50 28.73 -40.94
N SER A 497 -19.26 30.03 -41.19
CA SER A 497 -20.25 30.97 -41.74
C SER A 497 -20.76 30.61 -43.14
N LYS A 498 -19.99 29.81 -43.90
CA LYS A 498 -20.29 29.45 -45.29
C LYS A 498 -20.93 28.07 -45.45
N GLY A 499 -21.09 27.30 -44.38
CA GLY A 499 -21.63 25.94 -44.42
C GLY A 499 -23.05 25.83 -43.90
N SER A 500 -23.80 24.85 -44.41
CA SER A 500 -25.12 24.44 -43.88
C SER A 500 -25.06 23.26 -42.91
N LYS A 501 -23.97 22.48 -42.99
CA LYS A 501 -23.61 21.39 -42.09
C LYS A 501 -22.15 21.56 -41.66
N ALA A 502 -21.83 21.12 -40.46
CA ALA A 502 -20.46 21.12 -39.96
C ALA A 502 -20.17 19.86 -39.15
N GLU A 503 -18.94 19.40 -39.19
CA GLU A 503 -18.49 18.19 -38.48
C GLU A 503 -17.05 18.39 -38.02
N LEU A 504 -16.73 17.92 -36.82
CA LEU A 504 -15.37 17.70 -36.35
C LEU A 504 -15.03 16.22 -36.49
N THR A 505 -13.90 15.92 -37.14
CA THR A 505 -13.34 14.56 -37.21
C THR A 505 -11.89 14.55 -36.70
N PHE A 506 -11.50 13.51 -35.98
CA PHE A 506 -10.14 13.32 -35.49
C PHE A 506 -9.84 11.85 -35.19
N LYS A 507 -8.58 11.53 -34.90
CA LYS A 507 -8.15 10.25 -34.33
C LYS A 507 -8.05 10.37 -32.82
N ALA A 508 -8.59 9.40 -32.10
CA ALA A 508 -8.53 9.32 -30.64
C ALA A 508 -7.88 8.01 -30.18
N TRP A 509 -7.01 8.08 -29.19
CA TRP A 509 -6.60 6.92 -28.39
C TRP A 509 -6.86 7.27 -26.93
N TYR A 510 -7.48 6.39 -26.16
CA TYR A 510 -7.75 6.67 -24.76
C TYR A 510 -7.80 5.41 -23.90
N ASP A 511 -7.38 5.57 -22.65
CA ASP A 511 -7.53 4.63 -21.55
C ASP A 511 -7.81 5.49 -20.31
N ILE A 512 -9.09 5.61 -19.96
CA ILE A 512 -9.67 6.56 -19.01
C ILE A 512 -10.52 5.74 -18.03
N GLU A 513 -10.48 6.07 -16.73
CA GLU A 513 -11.27 5.34 -15.74
C GLU A 513 -12.76 5.40 -16.08
N GLU A 514 -13.35 4.24 -16.29
CA GLU A 514 -14.74 4.11 -16.72
C GLU A 514 -15.68 4.60 -15.61
N ASP A 515 -16.63 5.46 -15.97
CA ASP A 515 -17.65 6.06 -15.09
C ASP A 515 -17.18 7.18 -14.12
N TYR A 516 -15.86 7.34 -13.88
CA TYR A 516 -15.29 8.33 -12.95
C TYR A 516 -14.60 9.49 -13.67
N ASP A 517 -13.76 9.17 -14.66
CA ASP A 517 -12.98 10.14 -15.44
C ASP A 517 -13.60 10.36 -16.81
N TYR A 518 -13.52 11.58 -17.33
CA TYR A 518 -14.12 11.91 -18.63
C TYR A 518 -13.29 12.89 -19.44
N ALA A 519 -13.22 12.63 -20.75
CA ALA A 519 -12.89 13.65 -21.73
C ALA A 519 -14.14 14.16 -22.46
N TYR A 520 -14.11 15.42 -22.88
CA TYR A 520 -15.20 16.09 -23.57
C TYR A 520 -14.70 16.86 -24.79
N VAL A 521 -15.55 16.90 -25.81
CA VAL A 521 -15.48 17.89 -26.90
C VAL A 521 -16.50 18.97 -26.60
N GLU A 522 -16.04 20.21 -26.47
CA GLU A 522 -16.87 21.35 -26.09
C GLU A 522 -16.82 22.47 -27.14
N VAL A 523 -17.98 23.06 -27.43
CA VAL A 523 -18.11 24.13 -28.43
C VAL A 523 -18.96 25.28 -27.92
N ARG A 524 -18.50 26.50 -28.21
CA ARG A 524 -19.26 27.74 -28.00
C ARG A 524 -19.20 28.64 -29.23
N GLU A 525 -20.16 29.54 -29.35
CA GLU A 525 -20.06 30.63 -30.33
C GLU A 525 -18.96 31.61 -29.88
N THR A 526 -18.08 32.02 -30.80
CA THR A 526 -16.95 32.89 -30.47
C THR A 526 -17.44 34.19 -29.82
N GLY A 527 -16.89 34.53 -28.66
CA GLY A 527 -17.28 35.71 -27.88
C GLY A 527 -18.43 35.47 -26.89
N THR A 528 -18.87 34.22 -26.71
CA THR A 528 -19.78 33.81 -25.63
C THR A 528 -19.02 33.07 -24.53
N ASP A 529 -19.60 32.98 -23.33
CA ASP A 529 -18.93 32.39 -22.16
C ASP A 529 -19.31 30.93 -21.89
N GLN A 530 -20.40 30.43 -22.50
CA GLN A 530 -20.99 29.14 -22.18
C GLN A 530 -20.52 28.04 -23.13
N TRP A 531 -19.74 27.09 -22.61
CA TRP A 531 -19.36 25.87 -23.31
C TRP A 531 -20.51 24.85 -23.32
N LYS A 532 -20.57 24.03 -24.37
CA LYS A 532 -21.51 22.92 -24.47
C LYS A 532 -20.77 21.66 -24.89
N THR A 533 -20.97 20.56 -24.17
CA THR A 533 -20.48 19.25 -24.58
C THR A 533 -21.23 18.78 -25.83
N ILE A 534 -20.50 18.16 -26.76
CA ILE A 534 -21.03 17.73 -28.06
C ILE A 534 -21.05 16.21 -28.12
N ALA A 535 -22.17 15.63 -28.52
CA ALA A 535 -22.29 14.19 -28.76
C ALA A 535 -21.44 13.76 -29.97
N GLY A 536 -20.76 12.63 -29.84
CA GLY A 536 -19.98 12.00 -30.89
C GLY A 536 -20.16 10.49 -30.94
N ASN A 537 -19.52 9.85 -31.89
CA ASN A 537 -19.58 8.38 -32.04
C ASN A 537 -18.81 7.60 -30.95
N ILE A 538 -17.99 8.28 -30.14
CA ILE A 538 -17.20 7.70 -29.04
C ILE A 538 -17.66 8.20 -27.66
N THR A 539 -18.74 8.98 -27.59
CA THR A 539 -19.26 9.52 -26.33
C THR A 539 -20.37 8.65 -25.74
N ASN A 540 -20.59 8.76 -24.45
CA ASN A 540 -21.72 8.16 -23.75
C ASN A 540 -22.22 9.05 -22.60
N ASP A 541 -23.41 8.72 -22.08
CA ASP A 541 -24.07 9.40 -20.96
C ASP A 541 -24.10 8.52 -19.70
N ARG A 542 -23.17 7.55 -19.58
CA ARG A 542 -23.04 6.75 -18.36
C ARG A 542 -22.63 7.67 -17.21
N ASN A 543 -23.25 7.48 -16.05
CA ASN A 543 -23.04 8.38 -14.93
C ASN A 543 -23.43 7.73 -13.59
N GLU A 544 -22.99 6.50 -13.34
CA GLU A 544 -23.34 5.79 -12.10
C GLU A 544 -22.65 6.46 -10.89
N ALA A 545 -21.45 6.99 -11.08
CA ALA A 545 -20.67 7.76 -10.09
C ALA A 545 -21.06 9.25 -10.00
N GLY A 546 -21.90 9.77 -10.90
CA GLY A 546 -22.36 11.17 -10.86
C GLY A 546 -21.40 12.23 -11.44
N ALA A 547 -20.26 11.82 -12.01
CA ALA A 547 -19.23 12.71 -12.55
C ALA A 547 -19.41 13.15 -14.02
N ASN A 548 -20.24 12.47 -14.82
CA ASN A 548 -20.44 12.80 -16.24
C ASN A 548 -21.33 14.04 -16.41
N GLU A 549 -20.82 15.06 -17.10
CA GLU A 549 -21.54 16.29 -17.45
C GLU A 549 -22.39 16.16 -18.74
N GLY A 550 -22.40 14.95 -19.32
CA GLY A 550 -23.09 14.58 -20.56
C GLY A 550 -22.17 14.53 -21.77
N ASN A 551 -22.36 13.53 -22.64
CA ASN A 551 -21.50 13.26 -23.81
C ASN A 551 -20.02 13.03 -23.48
N GLY A 552 -19.72 12.40 -22.34
CA GLY A 552 -18.35 12.08 -21.93
C GLY A 552 -17.72 10.95 -22.74
N ILE A 553 -16.39 10.94 -22.81
CA ILE A 553 -15.55 9.86 -23.34
C ILE A 553 -14.81 9.23 -22.15
N ASP A 554 -15.04 7.95 -21.91
CA ASP A 554 -14.42 7.15 -20.84
C ASP A 554 -14.06 5.74 -21.35
N GLY A 555 -13.45 4.92 -20.48
CA GLY A 555 -13.07 3.55 -20.80
C GLY A 555 -11.85 3.44 -21.70
N LYS A 556 -11.77 2.37 -22.49
CA LYS A 556 -10.58 2.02 -23.29
C LYS A 556 -10.88 1.88 -24.78
N SER A 557 -10.07 2.52 -25.62
CA SER A 557 -10.26 2.54 -27.08
C SER A 557 -9.60 1.38 -27.85
N ASP A 558 -8.73 0.61 -27.18
CA ASP A 558 -7.95 -0.51 -27.77
C ASP A 558 -7.15 -0.13 -29.04
N GLY A 559 -6.66 1.11 -29.11
CA GLY A 559 -5.93 1.65 -30.26
C GLY A 559 -6.48 2.99 -30.72
N TRP A 560 -5.99 3.48 -31.86
CA TRP A 560 -6.50 4.72 -32.45
C TRP A 560 -7.82 4.45 -33.17
N VAL A 561 -8.88 5.16 -32.76
CA VAL A 561 -10.21 5.10 -33.34
C VAL A 561 -10.54 6.40 -34.08
N ASP A 562 -11.43 6.31 -35.07
CA ASP A 562 -11.99 7.46 -35.76
C ASP A 562 -13.10 8.10 -34.91
N ALA A 563 -12.97 9.39 -34.64
CA ALA A 563 -13.91 10.19 -33.89
C ALA A 563 -14.63 11.18 -34.81
N SER A 564 -15.94 11.32 -34.65
CA SER A 564 -16.83 12.20 -35.44
C SER A 564 -17.89 12.82 -34.55
N PHE A 565 -18.01 14.14 -34.64
CA PHE A 565 -18.89 14.98 -33.83
C PHE A 565 -19.65 15.96 -34.73
N ASP A 566 -20.99 15.98 -34.64
CA ASP A 566 -21.82 16.87 -35.44
C ASP A 566 -21.81 18.31 -34.86
N LEU A 567 -21.37 19.26 -35.67
CA LEU A 567 -21.32 20.68 -35.34
C LEU A 567 -22.40 21.49 -36.09
N SER A 568 -23.34 20.83 -36.77
CA SER A 568 -24.31 21.50 -37.64
C SER A 568 -25.22 22.50 -36.90
N ALA A 569 -25.39 22.39 -35.59
CA ALA A 569 -26.09 23.39 -34.76
C ALA A 569 -25.40 24.78 -34.75
N TYR A 570 -24.12 24.83 -35.14
CA TYR A 570 -23.30 26.04 -35.22
C TYR A 570 -23.01 26.47 -36.67
N ALA A 571 -23.61 25.81 -37.66
CA ALA A 571 -23.51 26.23 -39.05
C ALA A 571 -23.95 27.70 -39.22
N GLY A 572 -23.19 28.47 -40.01
CA GLY A 572 -23.43 29.91 -40.18
C GLY A 572 -22.75 30.81 -39.12
N LYS A 573 -22.04 30.24 -38.14
CA LYS A 573 -21.40 30.99 -37.04
C LYS A 573 -19.87 30.87 -37.04
N LYS A 574 -19.21 31.63 -36.16
CA LYS A 574 -17.83 31.35 -35.73
C LYS A 574 -17.85 30.67 -34.38
N ILE A 575 -17.01 29.67 -34.20
CA ILE A 575 -16.95 28.88 -32.96
C ILE A 575 -15.56 28.87 -32.34
N ASP A 576 -15.54 28.69 -31.03
CA ASP A 576 -14.36 28.20 -30.31
C ASP A 576 -14.58 26.72 -30.00
N LEU A 577 -13.51 25.94 -30.08
CA LEU A 577 -13.48 24.50 -29.85
C LEU A 577 -12.53 24.20 -28.69
N GLN A 578 -12.97 23.38 -27.75
CA GLN A 578 -12.20 22.93 -26.61
C GLN A 578 -12.27 21.41 -26.47
N PHE A 579 -11.15 20.82 -26.09
CA PHE A 579 -11.12 19.50 -25.48
C PHE A 579 -10.86 19.69 -23.99
N ARG A 580 -11.61 19.00 -23.16
CA ARG A 580 -11.46 19.02 -21.70
C ARG A 580 -11.29 17.60 -21.19
N TYR A 581 -10.38 17.39 -20.25
CA TYR A 581 -10.16 16.12 -19.56
C TYR A 581 -10.23 16.37 -18.06
N THR A 582 -11.15 15.69 -17.40
CA THR A 582 -11.38 15.79 -15.96
C THR A 582 -11.21 14.44 -15.30
N THR A 583 -10.51 14.41 -14.17
CA THR A 583 -10.31 13.19 -13.39
C THR A 583 -10.75 13.36 -11.94
N ASP A 584 -11.14 12.25 -11.33
CA ASP A 584 -11.48 12.18 -9.92
C ASP A 584 -10.21 12.12 -9.05
N ALA A 585 -10.34 11.79 -7.76
CA ALA A 585 -9.24 11.86 -6.81
C ALA A 585 -8.35 10.61 -6.75
N GLY A 586 -8.55 9.60 -7.60
CA GLY A 586 -7.75 8.39 -7.57
C GLY A 586 -7.71 7.63 -8.89
N TYR A 587 -6.88 6.58 -8.93
CA TYR A 587 -6.81 5.61 -10.03
C TYR A 587 -6.64 6.20 -11.45
N SER A 588 -5.68 7.10 -11.61
CA SER A 588 -5.24 7.57 -12.92
C SER A 588 -4.85 6.47 -13.93
N LEU A 589 -5.54 6.44 -15.07
CA LEU A 589 -5.13 5.72 -16.28
C LEU A 589 -4.41 6.68 -17.28
N PRO A 590 -3.78 6.16 -18.35
CA PRO A 590 -2.97 6.98 -19.25
C PRO A 590 -3.64 8.23 -19.83
N GLY A 591 -4.97 8.31 -19.93
CA GLY A 591 -5.71 9.49 -20.37
C GLY A 591 -6.02 9.49 -21.87
N LEU A 592 -6.18 10.69 -22.46
CA LEU A 592 -6.59 10.89 -23.86
C LEU A 592 -5.43 11.41 -24.74
N PHE A 593 -5.29 10.79 -25.91
CA PHE A 593 -4.50 11.30 -27.02
C PHE A 593 -5.39 11.64 -28.21
N VAL A 594 -5.14 12.78 -28.85
CA VAL A 594 -5.93 13.31 -29.98
C VAL A 594 -5.00 13.71 -31.12
N ASP A 595 -5.32 13.32 -32.34
CA ASP A 595 -4.50 13.55 -33.54
C ASP A 595 -5.38 13.76 -34.78
N ASP A 596 -4.83 14.26 -35.87
CA ASP A 596 -5.50 14.48 -37.17
C ASP A 596 -6.83 15.26 -37.05
N LEU A 597 -6.83 16.40 -36.35
CA LEU A 597 -8.05 17.17 -36.14
C LEU A 597 -8.45 17.92 -37.41
N ASN A 598 -9.71 17.78 -37.81
CA ASN A 598 -10.27 18.37 -39.02
C ASN A 598 -11.69 18.86 -38.76
N VAL A 599 -11.97 20.14 -39.00
CA VAL A 599 -13.33 20.69 -39.01
C VAL A 599 -13.76 20.91 -40.45
N LYS A 600 -14.86 20.27 -40.84
CA LYS A 600 -15.41 20.32 -42.19
C LYS A 600 -16.73 21.09 -42.19
N ALA A 601 -16.91 21.97 -43.17
CA ALA A 601 -18.18 22.63 -43.47
C ALA A 601 -18.66 22.16 -44.85
N ASP A 602 -19.88 21.61 -44.92
CA ASP A 602 -20.44 20.96 -46.12
C ASP A 602 -19.45 20.01 -46.84
N GLY A 603 -18.68 19.24 -46.04
CA GLY A 603 -17.68 18.28 -46.51
C GLY A 603 -16.32 18.86 -46.91
N THR A 604 -16.14 20.19 -46.87
CA THR A 604 -14.86 20.86 -47.15
C THR A 604 -14.13 21.19 -45.85
N ASN A 605 -12.85 20.87 -45.75
CA ASN A 605 -12.04 21.19 -44.57
C ASN A 605 -11.85 22.71 -44.45
N VAL A 606 -12.30 23.29 -43.33
CA VAL A 606 -12.17 24.74 -43.04
C VAL A 606 -11.12 25.04 -41.98
N TRP A 607 -10.75 24.04 -41.19
CA TRP A 607 -9.67 24.12 -40.20
C TRP A 607 -9.09 22.72 -39.97
N SER A 608 -7.79 22.64 -39.72
CA SER A 608 -7.11 21.39 -39.34
C SER A 608 -5.89 21.65 -38.49
N ASP A 609 -5.56 20.68 -37.65
CA ASP A 609 -4.34 20.65 -36.85
C ASP A 609 -3.93 19.18 -36.63
N ASP A 610 -2.74 18.80 -37.09
CA ASP A 610 -2.17 17.46 -36.99
C ASP A 610 -1.09 17.36 -35.91
N ALA A 611 -0.99 18.36 -35.04
CA ALA A 611 0.03 18.48 -34.01
C ALA A 611 1.48 18.52 -34.50
N GLU A 612 1.79 18.64 -35.80
CA GLU A 612 3.18 18.65 -36.29
C GLU A 612 3.83 20.03 -36.25
N ASP A 613 3.08 21.05 -36.66
CA ASP A 613 3.53 22.44 -36.72
C ASP A 613 3.19 23.23 -35.44
N THR A 614 3.30 24.55 -35.50
CA THR A 614 2.84 25.44 -34.42
C THR A 614 1.32 25.39 -34.35
N SER A 615 0.80 24.83 -33.27
CA SER A 615 -0.63 24.74 -33.02
C SER A 615 -1.31 26.09 -32.80
N THR A 616 -2.59 26.18 -33.16
CA THR A 616 -3.46 27.30 -32.75
C THR A 616 -4.12 27.07 -31.37
N PHE A 617 -3.89 25.92 -30.73
CA PHE A 617 -4.40 25.63 -29.40
C PHE A 617 -3.64 26.42 -28.32
N THR A 618 -4.41 26.94 -27.37
CA THR A 618 -3.92 27.34 -26.04
C THR A 618 -4.08 26.16 -25.10
N PHE A 619 -3.00 25.76 -24.45
CA PHE A 619 -2.97 24.61 -23.54
C PHE A 619 -3.09 25.02 -22.07
N ASN A 620 -3.90 24.28 -21.33
CA ASN A 620 -3.93 24.26 -19.86
C ASN A 620 -3.93 22.80 -19.42
N GLY A 621 -2.79 22.23 -19.05
CA GLY A 621 -2.65 20.80 -18.73
C GLY A 621 -2.40 19.89 -19.94
N PHE A 622 -3.11 20.11 -21.07
CA PHE A 622 -2.78 19.41 -22.32
C PHE A 622 -1.38 19.76 -22.83
N SER A 623 -0.78 18.87 -23.62
CA SER A 623 0.53 19.09 -24.22
C SER A 623 0.70 18.37 -25.56
N LYS A 624 1.66 18.83 -26.37
CA LYS A 624 2.13 18.11 -27.54
C LYS A 624 3.01 16.94 -27.09
N SER A 625 2.68 15.72 -27.51
CA SER A 625 3.30 14.47 -27.07
C SER A 625 3.72 13.64 -28.27
N ASN A 626 4.78 12.85 -28.12
CA ASN A 626 5.22 11.86 -29.10
C ASN A 626 4.69 10.44 -28.78
N GLY A 627 3.67 10.34 -27.94
CA GLY A 627 3.09 9.08 -27.48
C GLY A 627 3.88 8.38 -26.37
N LYS A 628 4.90 9.04 -25.81
CA LYS A 628 5.77 8.49 -24.78
C LYS A 628 5.65 9.23 -23.46
N GLN A 629 5.71 8.49 -22.37
CA GLN A 629 5.87 8.98 -21.02
C GLN A 629 7.26 8.61 -20.48
N TYR A 630 7.67 9.25 -19.39
CA TYR A 630 8.97 9.03 -18.77
C TYR A 630 8.82 8.92 -17.26
N ALA A 631 9.35 7.85 -16.68
CA ALA A 631 9.35 7.63 -15.24
C ALA A 631 10.77 7.61 -14.69
N ALA A 632 10.96 8.10 -13.46
CA ALA A 632 12.29 8.04 -12.85
C ALA A 632 12.63 6.59 -12.46
N GLN A 633 13.89 6.23 -12.63
CA GLN A 633 14.44 4.98 -12.12
C GLN A 633 15.85 5.23 -11.58
N TYR A 634 16.20 4.53 -10.50
CA TYR A 634 17.48 4.72 -9.82
C TYR A 634 17.82 3.54 -8.93
N TYR A 635 19.11 3.35 -8.67
CA TYR A 635 19.56 2.39 -7.65
C TYR A 635 19.68 3.06 -6.28
N LEU A 636 19.32 2.34 -5.23
CA LEU A 636 19.69 2.65 -3.84
C LEU A 636 20.66 1.58 -3.35
N LEU A 637 21.82 2.02 -2.86
CA LEU A 637 22.87 1.16 -2.33
C LEU A 637 22.90 1.30 -0.81
N GLU A 638 22.58 0.23 -0.10
CA GLU A 638 22.52 0.19 1.37
C GLU A 638 23.42 -0.94 1.90
N TRP A 639 24.05 -0.73 3.05
CA TRP A 639 24.84 -1.77 3.71
C TRP A 639 24.03 -2.40 4.85
N ARG A 640 23.76 -3.70 4.79
CA ARG A 640 23.02 -4.44 5.82
C ARG A 640 23.94 -5.30 6.66
N SER A 641 23.67 -5.32 7.95
CA SER A 641 24.43 -6.07 8.95
C SER A 641 23.47 -6.77 9.92
N TYR A 642 23.98 -7.21 11.08
CA TYR A 642 23.16 -7.83 12.13
C TYR A 642 23.15 -6.97 13.39
N ALA A 643 23.17 -5.65 13.21
CA ALA A 643 23.14 -4.68 14.28
C ALA A 643 21.72 -4.21 14.56
N ASP A 644 21.47 -3.87 15.82
CA ASP A 644 20.21 -3.32 16.30
C ASP A 644 18.95 -4.06 15.78
N VAL A 645 18.02 -3.38 15.11
CA VAL A 645 16.78 -3.98 14.56
C VAL A 645 17.07 -5.02 13.46
N ASP A 646 18.16 -4.85 12.70
CA ASP A 646 18.58 -5.82 11.67
C ASP A 646 19.17 -7.11 12.25
N LYS A 647 19.20 -7.27 13.58
CA LYS A 647 19.34 -8.61 14.19
C LYS A 647 18.23 -9.55 13.73
N GLY A 648 17.04 -9.02 13.40
CA GLY A 648 15.93 -9.76 12.82
C GLY A 648 16.31 -10.57 11.58
N LEU A 649 17.23 -10.06 10.75
CA LEU A 649 17.73 -10.75 9.56
C LEU A 649 18.41 -12.08 9.88
N LYS A 650 18.88 -12.32 11.11
CA LYS A 650 19.40 -13.64 11.53
C LYS A 650 18.36 -14.60 12.05
N HIS A 651 17.19 -14.09 12.37
CA HIS A 651 16.22 -14.78 13.20
C HIS A 651 14.88 -14.86 12.48
N ILE A 652 14.83 -15.49 11.31
CA ILE A 652 13.59 -15.64 10.56
C ILE A 652 13.05 -17.05 10.80
N LYS A 653 11.98 -17.18 11.59
CA LYS A 653 11.40 -18.49 11.90
C LYS A 653 10.72 -19.07 10.65
N ARG A 654 11.07 -20.31 10.29
CA ARG A 654 10.49 -21.06 9.16
C ARG A 654 10.37 -22.53 9.51
N GLY A 655 9.15 -23.03 9.70
CA GLY A 655 8.92 -24.40 10.17
C GLY A 655 9.69 -24.70 11.46
N ALA A 656 10.43 -25.81 11.50
CA ALA A 656 11.30 -26.16 12.62
C ALA A 656 12.65 -25.40 12.63
N SER A 657 12.97 -24.67 11.55
CA SER A 657 14.26 -24.01 11.34
C SER A 657 14.26 -22.52 11.70
N LEU A 658 15.45 -21.93 11.69
CA LEU A 658 15.69 -20.49 11.75
C LEU A 658 16.55 -20.10 10.53
N MET A 659 15.96 -19.33 9.62
CA MET A 659 16.61 -18.78 8.44
C MET A 659 17.36 -17.49 8.79
N SER A 660 18.41 -17.19 8.02
CA SER A 660 19.12 -15.91 8.08
C SER A 660 19.30 -15.34 6.69
N TYR A 661 19.04 -14.06 6.54
CA TYR A 661 19.44 -13.29 5.37
C TYR A 661 20.91 -12.87 5.53
N ASN A 662 21.67 -12.79 4.44
CA ASN A 662 23.11 -12.52 4.49
C ASN A 662 23.43 -11.03 4.82
N ASN A 663 24.71 -10.67 4.89
CA ASN A 663 25.13 -9.30 5.17
C ASN A 663 26.12 -8.76 4.15
N GLY A 664 26.02 -7.47 3.85
CA GLY A 664 26.81 -6.82 2.82
C GLY A 664 26.07 -5.67 2.16
N LEU A 665 26.43 -5.39 0.91
CA LEU A 665 25.79 -4.38 0.07
C LEU A 665 24.52 -4.97 -0.53
N VAL A 666 23.36 -4.43 -0.17
CA VAL A 666 22.09 -4.69 -0.86
C VAL A 666 21.90 -3.62 -1.92
N VAL A 667 21.63 -4.06 -3.15
CA VAL A 667 21.37 -3.19 -4.30
C VAL A 667 19.87 -3.21 -4.56
N TRP A 668 19.23 -2.07 -4.43
CA TRP A 668 17.80 -1.89 -4.68
C TRP A 668 17.62 -1.16 -6.00
N LEU A 669 16.65 -1.56 -6.81
CA LEU A 669 16.18 -0.81 -7.98
C LEU A 669 14.81 -0.21 -7.65
N VAL A 670 14.71 1.12 -7.76
CA VAL A 670 13.45 1.87 -7.74
C VAL A 670 13.07 2.14 -9.19
N ASP A 671 11.84 1.82 -9.57
CA ASP A 671 11.28 2.05 -10.91
C ASP A 671 9.89 2.67 -10.81
N GLN A 672 9.81 3.99 -10.91
CA GLN A 672 8.56 4.75 -10.77
C GLN A 672 7.62 4.60 -12.00
N SER A 673 7.95 3.73 -12.97
CA SER A 673 6.99 3.35 -14.01
C SER A 673 5.91 2.39 -13.51
N TYR A 674 6.11 1.83 -12.31
CA TYR A 674 5.15 0.98 -11.62
C TYR A 674 4.71 1.66 -10.32
N SER A 675 3.44 1.46 -9.96
CA SER A 675 2.87 1.82 -8.66
C SER A 675 2.72 0.61 -7.73
N ASP A 676 3.00 -0.60 -8.25
CA ASP A 676 2.77 -1.87 -7.57
C ASP A 676 3.98 -2.82 -7.67
N ASN A 677 3.94 -3.90 -6.90
CA ASN A 677 4.94 -4.99 -6.91
C ASN A 677 4.30 -6.34 -7.30
N TRP A 678 3.32 -6.34 -8.21
CA TRP A 678 2.60 -7.54 -8.66
C TRP A 678 3.44 -8.39 -9.61
N VAL A 679 4.49 -9.00 -9.07
CA VAL A 679 5.52 -9.72 -9.83
C VAL A 679 4.98 -10.92 -10.63
N GLY A 680 3.80 -11.46 -10.33
CA GLY A 680 3.19 -12.48 -11.19
C GLY A 680 2.53 -11.91 -12.45
N LYS A 681 2.21 -10.61 -12.47
CA LYS A 681 1.70 -9.88 -13.65
C LYS A 681 2.83 -9.36 -14.51
N HIS A 682 3.89 -8.85 -13.89
CA HIS A 682 5.07 -8.33 -14.57
C HIS A 682 6.38 -8.87 -13.94
N PRO A 683 6.70 -10.17 -14.13
CA PRO A 683 7.89 -10.78 -13.51
C PRO A 683 9.18 -9.99 -13.74
N GLY A 684 9.98 -9.85 -12.67
CA GLY A 684 11.19 -9.04 -12.64
C GLY A 684 10.98 -7.53 -12.46
N ASN A 685 9.74 -7.05 -12.52
CA ASN A 685 9.40 -5.62 -12.47
C ASN A 685 8.55 -5.28 -11.23
N GLY A 686 8.27 -3.99 -11.03
CA GLY A 686 7.58 -3.44 -9.86
C GLY A 686 8.26 -2.16 -9.35
N PHE A 687 7.62 -1.40 -8.47
CA PHE A 687 8.13 -0.08 -8.06
C PHE A 687 9.45 -0.16 -7.26
N LEU A 688 9.69 -1.26 -6.53
CA LEU A 688 10.87 -1.48 -5.71
C LEU A 688 11.25 -2.97 -5.65
N GLY A 689 12.54 -3.28 -5.76
CA GLY A 689 13.03 -4.63 -5.48
C GLY A 689 14.55 -4.72 -5.31
N VAL A 690 15.01 -5.72 -4.55
CA VAL A 690 16.43 -6.05 -4.42
C VAL A 690 16.93 -6.78 -5.65
N VAL A 691 18.18 -6.54 -6.00
CA VAL A 691 18.91 -7.32 -7.00
C VAL A 691 19.64 -8.44 -6.28
N ASP A 692 19.27 -9.67 -6.58
CA ASP A 692 19.83 -10.83 -5.91
C ASP A 692 21.25 -11.17 -6.42
N ALA A 693 22.22 -11.17 -5.51
CA ALA A 693 23.62 -11.44 -5.79
C ALA A 693 23.88 -12.91 -6.18
N ASP A 694 23.04 -13.84 -5.72
CA ASP A 694 23.08 -15.25 -6.08
C ASP A 694 21.81 -15.71 -6.80
N GLN A 695 21.91 -15.88 -8.12
CA GLN A 695 20.78 -16.24 -8.96
C GLN A 695 20.49 -17.76 -8.97
N GLN A 696 21.04 -18.53 -8.03
CA GLN A 696 20.86 -19.98 -7.95
C GLN A 696 19.45 -20.31 -7.43
N VAL A 697 18.58 -20.83 -8.29
CA VAL A 697 17.21 -21.18 -7.88
C VAL A 697 17.20 -22.28 -6.83
N LEU A 698 16.66 -21.96 -5.66
CA LEU A 698 16.40 -22.88 -4.58
C LEU A 698 15.11 -23.67 -4.85
N LYS A 699 15.19 -24.98 -4.60
CA LYS A 699 14.09 -25.92 -4.80
C LYS A 699 13.93 -26.81 -3.58
N TRP A 700 12.68 -27.06 -3.19
CA TRP A 700 12.33 -28.01 -2.15
C TRP A 700 12.79 -29.42 -2.52
N SER A 701 12.82 -30.31 -1.53
CA SER A 701 13.22 -31.72 -1.71
C SER A 701 12.36 -32.51 -2.70
N ASP A 702 11.18 -32.02 -3.08
CA ASP A 702 10.32 -32.59 -4.14
C ASP A 702 10.57 -31.98 -5.53
N GLY A 703 11.47 -31.00 -5.65
CA GLY A 703 11.82 -30.31 -6.89
C GLY A 703 10.99 -29.06 -7.20
N SER A 704 9.98 -28.72 -6.39
CA SER A 704 9.22 -27.47 -6.52
C SER A 704 10.08 -26.25 -6.18
N ILE A 705 9.84 -25.11 -6.84
CA ILE A 705 10.59 -23.87 -6.63
C ILE A 705 10.16 -23.25 -5.30
N ALA A 706 11.14 -22.81 -4.50
CA ALA A 706 10.85 -22.11 -3.25
C ALA A 706 10.41 -20.66 -3.51
N ALA A 707 9.52 -20.14 -2.66
CA ALA A 707 9.05 -18.75 -2.72
C ALA A 707 10.19 -17.74 -2.65
N THR A 708 9.95 -16.52 -3.15
CA THR A 708 10.98 -15.48 -3.32
C THR A 708 11.73 -15.14 -2.03
N GLY A 709 11.06 -15.13 -0.87
CA GLY A 709 11.72 -14.90 0.42
C GLY A 709 12.78 -15.94 0.79
N PHE A 710 12.75 -17.14 0.22
CA PHE A 710 13.86 -18.08 0.35
C PHE A 710 14.97 -17.82 -0.65
N GLN A 711 14.63 -17.34 -1.85
CA GLN A 711 15.60 -17.04 -2.92
C GLN A 711 16.46 -15.85 -2.53
N VAL A 712 15.84 -14.72 -2.15
CA VAL A 712 16.55 -13.46 -1.90
C VAL A 712 17.22 -13.38 -0.52
N HIS A 713 17.31 -14.51 0.20
CA HIS A 713 17.98 -14.57 1.50
C HIS A 713 19.46 -14.19 1.41
N ASP A 714 20.10 -14.43 0.27
CA ASP A 714 21.50 -14.10 0.03
C ASP A 714 21.73 -13.01 -1.03
N ALA A 715 20.74 -12.14 -1.21
CA ALA A 715 20.80 -11.02 -2.15
C ALA A 715 21.95 -10.01 -1.90
N ALA A 716 22.53 -9.93 -0.69
CA ALA A 716 23.60 -8.96 -0.43
C ALA A 716 24.94 -9.36 -1.08
N PHE A 717 25.55 -8.41 -1.79
CA PHE A 717 26.91 -8.52 -2.30
C PHE A 717 27.93 -8.38 -1.17
N SER A 718 28.85 -9.33 -1.04
CA SER A 718 29.79 -9.41 0.09
C SER A 718 31.16 -9.97 -0.30
N LEU A 719 32.19 -9.62 0.48
CA LEU A 719 33.52 -10.22 0.34
C LEU A 719 33.57 -11.67 0.87
N ASN A 720 32.61 -12.03 1.72
CA ASN A 720 32.56 -13.28 2.46
C ASN A 720 31.49 -14.22 1.88
N PRO A 721 31.68 -15.55 1.98
CA PRO A 721 30.63 -16.54 1.74
C PRO A 721 29.34 -16.23 2.51
N SER A 722 28.18 -16.54 1.92
CA SER A 722 26.89 -16.58 2.63
C SER A 722 26.84 -17.78 3.60
N THR A 723 25.80 -17.83 4.43
CA THR A 723 25.56 -18.96 5.33
C THR A 723 24.71 -20.01 4.65
N LYS A 724 24.98 -21.29 4.92
CA LYS A 724 24.14 -22.39 4.40
C LYS A 724 22.72 -22.26 4.91
N LEU A 725 21.74 -22.38 4.02
CA LEU A 725 20.33 -22.49 4.37
C LEU A 725 19.95 -23.97 4.57
N ASN A 726 19.26 -24.29 5.66
CA ASN A 726 18.64 -25.61 5.88
C ASN A 726 17.27 -25.42 6.54
N ILE A 727 16.21 -25.55 5.76
CA ILE A 727 14.83 -25.40 6.23
C ILE A 727 14.18 -26.77 6.38
N ASP A 728 13.56 -26.99 7.53
CA ASP A 728 12.83 -28.20 7.87
C ASP A 728 11.34 -27.89 8.06
N TYR A 729 10.55 -28.33 7.08
CA TYR A 729 9.09 -28.33 7.10
C TYR A 729 8.54 -29.77 7.11
N THR A 730 9.32 -30.74 7.56
CA THR A 730 8.90 -32.16 7.57
C THR A 730 7.61 -32.40 8.38
N ALA A 731 7.41 -31.64 9.45
CA ALA A 731 6.21 -31.75 10.29
C ALA A 731 4.93 -31.18 9.63
N THR A 732 5.02 -30.27 8.66
CA THR A 732 3.86 -29.59 8.06
C THR A 732 3.60 -30.01 6.61
N THR A 733 4.65 -30.22 5.82
CA THR A 733 4.57 -30.57 4.39
C THR A 733 5.41 -31.80 4.02
N GLY A 734 6.26 -32.28 4.92
CA GLY A 734 7.16 -33.42 4.64
C GLY A 734 8.42 -33.03 3.87
N LEU A 735 8.70 -31.73 3.73
CA LEU A 735 9.73 -31.21 2.83
C LEU A 735 10.89 -30.52 3.56
N THR A 736 12.02 -30.44 2.86
CA THR A 736 13.19 -29.69 3.29
C THR A 736 13.73 -28.82 2.16
N LEU A 737 14.38 -27.71 2.50
CA LEU A 737 15.08 -26.83 1.57
C LEU A 737 16.54 -26.72 1.99
N GLN A 738 17.45 -26.77 1.02
CA GLN A 738 18.87 -26.58 1.29
C GLN A 738 19.47 -25.65 0.26
N ASP A 739 20.24 -24.68 0.76
CA ASP A 739 21.18 -23.93 -0.05
C ASP A 739 22.62 -24.29 0.35
N ARG A 740 23.39 -24.72 -0.65
CA ARG A 740 24.81 -25.07 -0.52
C ARG A 740 25.69 -24.17 -1.37
N TYR A 741 25.12 -23.32 -2.23
CA TYR A 741 25.88 -22.40 -3.08
C TYR A 741 26.20 -21.13 -2.29
N ILE A 742 27.23 -21.23 -1.45
CA ILE A 742 27.56 -20.11 -0.53
C ILE A 742 28.68 -19.20 -1.07
N ARG A 743 28.82 -19.05 -2.39
CA ARG A 743 29.97 -18.36 -2.97
C ARG A 743 29.84 -16.83 -2.83
N PRO A 744 30.93 -16.12 -2.45
CA PRO A 744 30.86 -14.66 -2.32
C PRO A 744 30.65 -13.98 -3.68
N ALA A 745 29.55 -13.27 -3.83
CA ALA A 745 29.31 -12.35 -4.93
C ALA A 745 29.70 -10.92 -4.52
N ARG A 746 30.71 -10.34 -5.17
CA ARG A 746 31.28 -9.03 -4.77
C ARG A 746 30.87 -7.86 -5.65
N THR A 747 30.25 -8.14 -6.78
CA THR A 747 30.07 -7.16 -7.84
C THR A 747 28.72 -7.33 -8.51
N PHE A 748 27.87 -6.32 -8.32
CA PHE A 748 26.76 -6.06 -9.19
C PHE A 748 27.27 -5.48 -10.51
N SER A 749 26.73 -5.92 -11.64
CA SER A 749 26.93 -5.28 -12.93
C SER A 749 25.67 -5.38 -13.77
N ASP A 750 25.14 -4.24 -14.20
CA ASP A 750 23.91 -4.14 -14.99
C ASP A 750 24.01 -4.73 -16.42
N LYS A 751 25.19 -5.25 -16.80
CA LYS A 751 25.39 -6.06 -18.01
C LYS A 751 24.96 -7.52 -17.83
N LYS A 752 24.72 -7.96 -16.59
CA LYS A 752 24.25 -9.32 -16.29
C LYS A 752 22.72 -9.35 -16.23
N ASN A 753 22.16 -10.51 -16.52
CA ASN A 753 20.74 -10.76 -16.32
C ASN A 753 20.48 -11.15 -14.86
N TYR A 754 19.58 -10.42 -14.19
CA TYR A 754 19.14 -10.68 -12.82
C TYR A 754 17.65 -11.05 -12.73
N VAL A 755 16.96 -11.22 -13.86
CA VAL A 755 15.55 -11.65 -13.92
C VAL A 755 15.39 -13.10 -13.48
N ASN A 756 16.45 -13.87 -13.20
CA ASN A 756 16.38 -15.29 -12.83
C ASN A 756 15.40 -16.10 -13.70
N PRO A 757 15.80 -16.59 -14.90
CA PRO A 757 14.86 -17.13 -15.88
C PRO A 757 14.02 -18.33 -15.42
N ASN A 758 14.44 -19.03 -14.36
CA ASN A 758 13.71 -20.17 -13.81
C ASN A 758 12.77 -19.80 -12.66
N ASN A 759 12.86 -18.57 -12.13
CA ASN A 759 11.93 -18.00 -11.16
C ASN A 759 11.87 -16.47 -11.31
N PRO A 760 11.20 -15.97 -12.36
CA PRO A 760 11.29 -14.57 -12.72
C PRO A 760 10.65 -13.61 -11.70
N ASP A 761 9.71 -14.11 -10.90
CA ASP A 761 9.09 -13.38 -9.79
C ASP A 761 10.13 -12.95 -8.73
N ALA A 762 11.13 -13.79 -8.47
CA ALA A 762 12.24 -13.49 -7.55
C ALA A 762 13.37 -12.68 -8.21
N GLY A 763 13.32 -12.53 -9.53
CA GLY A 763 14.30 -11.80 -10.30
C GLY A 763 14.08 -10.29 -10.26
N ARG A 764 15.04 -9.57 -10.83
CA ARG A 764 14.94 -8.14 -11.08
C ARG A 764 15.44 -7.79 -12.47
N ASP A 765 14.58 -7.15 -13.26
CA ASP A 765 14.95 -6.61 -14.56
C ASP A 765 15.70 -5.29 -14.35
N VAL A 766 16.99 -5.31 -14.68
CA VAL A 766 17.90 -4.20 -14.43
C VAL A 766 18.27 -3.53 -15.76
N PRO A 767 18.20 -2.19 -15.86
CA PRO A 767 18.54 -1.50 -17.08
C PRO A 767 20.06 -1.48 -17.30
N ASN A 768 20.50 -1.75 -18.53
CA ASN A 768 21.92 -1.79 -18.88
C ASN A 768 22.47 -0.41 -19.25
N TYR A 769 23.14 0.24 -18.31
CA TYR A 769 23.87 1.50 -18.50
C TYR A 769 25.39 1.34 -18.30
N GLY A 770 25.89 0.10 -18.26
CA GLY A 770 27.29 -0.23 -18.03
C GLY A 770 27.78 0.05 -16.62
N LEU A 771 26.89 0.22 -15.64
CA LEU A 771 27.19 0.44 -14.24
C LEU A 771 27.62 -0.85 -13.52
N SER A 772 28.49 -0.67 -12.53
CA SER A 772 28.94 -1.73 -11.65
C SER A 772 29.17 -1.20 -10.25
N PHE A 773 28.72 -1.95 -9.25
CA PHE A 773 28.89 -1.66 -7.82
C PHE A 773 29.66 -2.81 -7.18
N LYS A 774 30.90 -2.53 -6.77
CA LYS A 774 31.82 -3.55 -6.27
C LYS A 774 32.19 -3.31 -4.82
N VAL A 775 31.97 -4.30 -3.97
CA VAL A 775 32.50 -4.28 -2.61
C VAL A 775 34.02 -4.47 -2.68
N VAL A 776 34.77 -3.46 -2.24
CA VAL A 776 36.25 -3.45 -2.27
C VAL A 776 36.87 -3.43 -0.88
N GLY A 777 36.05 -3.30 0.17
CA GLY A 777 36.50 -3.37 1.56
C GLY A 777 35.31 -3.38 2.52
N GLN A 778 35.57 -3.73 3.77
CA GLN A 778 34.61 -3.67 4.87
C GLN A 778 35.35 -3.52 6.20
N SER A 779 34.69 -2.98 7.22
CA SER A 779 35.22 -2.95 8.58
C SER A 779 35.32 -4.37 9.17
N LYS A 780 36.15 -4.55 10.22
CA LYS A 780 36.34 -5.86 10.86
C LYS A 780 35.05 -6.44 11.45
N ASP A 781 34.23 -5.57 12.03
CA ASP A 781 32.91 -5.89 12.60
C ASP A 781 31.78 -5.87 11.56
N ARG A 782 32.10 -5.53 10.30
CA ARG A 782 31.17 -5.42 9.16
C ARG A 782 30.09 -4.34 9.30
N SER A 783 30.26 -3.38 10.19
CA SER A 783 29.35 -2.24 10.32
C SER A 783 29.54 -1.17 9.23
N VAL A 784 30.59 -1.25 8.41
CA VAL A 784 30.82 -0.32 7.29
C VAL A 784 31.30 -1.07 6.06
N GLY A 785 30.69 -0.80 4.90
CA GLY A 785 31.11 -1.27 3.59
C GLY A 785 31.84 -0.20 2.79
N LYS A 786 32.83 -0.60 1.99
CA LYS A 786 33.51 0.26 1.00
C LYS A 786 33.15 -0.22 -0.39
N VAL A 787 32.44 0.62 -1.15
CA VAL A 787 31.89 0.28 -2.46
C VAL A 787 32.53 1.14 -3.55
N LEU A 788 33.07 0.50 -4.57
CA LEU A 788 33.54 1.12 -5.80
C LEU A 788 32.39 1.15 -6.81
N ILE A 789 31.97 2.36 -7.18
CA ILE A 789 30.93 2.64 -8.18
C ILE A 789 31.65 3.03 -9.46
N SER A 790 31.36 2.32 -10.55
CA SER A 790 32.02 2.53 -11.84
C SER A 790 31.03 2.41 -12.99
N LYS A 791 31.35 3.04 -14.11
CA LYS A 791 30.67 2.88 -15.38
C LYS A 791 31.69 2.43 -16.42
N SER A 792 31.35 1.38 -17.16
CA SER A 792 32.08 0.95 -18.34
C SER A 792 31.51 1.65 -19.57
N ASN A 793 32.38 2.03 -20.50
CA ASN A 793 31.97 2.59 -21.79
C ASN A 793 31.31 1.54 -22.68
#